data_AF-A0A2T9YZV1-F1
#
_entry.id   AF-A0A2T9YZV1-F1
#
_cell.length_a   1.000
_cell.length_b   1.000
_cell.length_c   1.000
_cell.angle_alpha   90.00
_cell.angle_beta   90.00
_cell.angle_gamma   90.00
#
_symmetry.space_group_name_H-M   'P 1'
#
loop_
_entity.id
_entity.type
_entity.pdbx_description
1 polymer ?
#
loop_
_entity_poly.entity_id
_entity_poly.type
_entity_poly.pdbx_seq_one_letter_code
_entity_poly.pdbx_strand_id
1 'polypeptide(L)'
;MAFEDTLVKCGILINEKVIIENESVVIKSMLEKELENMGVNQFIFGFNGAIGEQELLEKFLAPVNLSDSVIPNKFFFGSSNESLVRLLLNIDLIQAKIIESLLETAVEYSDNIVKNSIFSRIIDQIRWLDYVVCPNLLSEKYIEILQIVPEHLQIMMLGSLPDVICDSEHNYIAQKLADFIDDSPKLLLPILDSLGCIKAYEEIERSVQKKALKALISSKPDDLPAIISYLCQSCINLPDTSFQVVCNIRDTISSIYTNKFPDSCSTKTNALHKEKKSTNMLIFESIKKGLSFESNFRATWLNIIKDDTSYKKTEYMVHETLDIYVLFILYGLNSTKKKAESTFYQLFKLYQGRNPDNQLLAAQNLHPDAFSIKQLANTQPSHNIAGIVGAISMLKVLGSEKDLSTESEPNAPESSSFRQVNNNRKFEDFVSILQMIMDAGKHRSWEFLSMAYDELATLVESTELHPQLQSWLNENIANSFAEAFLSNIDEIKAENKAFSLSRVVSLYFDKESPLILDIYSLVLGTNSDQIFQSLIQNSQNAEKISKISTINTNPLSGNAACCLFPLFRLMQICEKIGNMGSLSEIDAILGCGLILPSVKNLTNNAFSFSDTLEYEYIEELESLPLSTAVIVCSSLFLVTNW
;
A
#
# COMPACT_ATOMS: atom_id res chain seq x y z
N MET A 1 -9.06 -4.17 74.35
CA MET A 1 -10.17 -4.72 75.16
C MET A 1 -11.50 -4.42 74.50
N ALA A 2 -12.09 -3.22 74.60
CA ALA A 2 -13.41 -2.93 74.02
C ALA A 2 -13.61 -3.41 72.57
N PHE A 3 -12.72 -3.05 71.64
CA PHE A 3 -12.83 -3.41 70.21
C PHE A 3 -12.74 -4.92 69.93
N GLU A 4 -11.73 -5.60 70.46
CA GLU A 4 -11.56 -7.05 70.29
C GLU A 4 -12.69 -7.83 70.97
N ASP A 5 -13.14 -7.39 72.15
CA ASP A 5 -14.26 -8.00 72.86
C ASP A 5 -15.57 -7.88 72.05
N THR A 6 -15.80 -6.75 71.36
CA THR A 6 -16.96 -6.57 70.46
C THR A 6 -16.86 -7.47 69.24
N LEU A 7 -15.68 -7.61 68.63
CA LEU A 7 -15.46 -8.49 67.48
C LEU A 7 -15.69 -9.96 67.84
N VAL A 8 -15.18 -10.42 68.99
CA VAL A 8 -15.37 -11.78 69.49
C VAL A 8 -16.86 -12.06 69.75
N LYS A 9 -17.60 -11.12 70.34
CA LYS A 9 -19.06 -11.25 70.52
C LYS A 9 -19.83 -11.38 69.20
N CYS A 10 -19.31 -10.82 68.11
CA CYS A 10 -19.91 -10.89 66.78
C CYS A 10 -19.48 -12.14 65.99
N GLY A 11 -18.66 -13.02 66.59
CA GLY A 11 -18.15 -14.24 65.94
C GLY A 11 -16.96 -13.99 65.01
N ILE A 12 -16.18 -12.93 65.28
CA ILE A 12 -14.92 -12.63 64.58
C ILE A 12 -13.77 -12.90 65.54
N LEU A 13 -12.95 -13.91 65.23
CA LEU A 13 -11.80 -14.29 66.03
C LEU A 13 -10.51 -13.80 65.37
N ILE A 14 -9.69 -13.05 66.13
CA ILE A 14 -8.39 -12.54 65.68
C ILE A 14 -7.29 -13.42 66.30
N ASN A 15 -6.82 -14.43 65.54
CA ASN A 15 -5.70 -15.28 65.93
C ASN A 15 -4.49 -15.02 64.98
N GLU A 16 -3.84 -16.07 64.44
CA GLU A 16 -2.84 -15.92 63.38
C GLU A 16 -3.45 -15.40 62.06
N LYS A 17 -4.74 -15.68 61.84
CA LYS A 17 -5.58 -15.16 60.75
C LYS A 17 -6.94 -14.76 61.31
N VAL A 18 -7.64 -13.85 60.63
CA VAL A 18 -9.04 -13.52 60.96
C VAL A 18 -9.93 -14.69 60.55
N ILE A 19 -10.75 -15.17 61.49
CA ILE A 19 -11.70 -16.27 61.27
C ILE A 19 -13.11 -15.76 61.55
N ILE A 20 -14.03 -16.08 60.65
CA ILE A 20 -15.46 -15.76 60.77
C ILE A 20 -16.27 -17.02 61.09
N GLU A 21 -17.12 -16.91 62.12
CA GLU A 21 -18.04 -17.97 62.55
C GLU A 21 -19.45 -17.86 61.94
N ASN A 22 -19.87 -16.68 61.50
CA ASN A 22 -21.23 -16.38 61.03
C ASN A 22 -21.24 -15.80 59.59
N GLU A 23 -22.39 -15.80 58.90
CA GLU A 23 -22.53 -15.12 57.60
C GLU A 23 -22.30 -13.60 57.73
N SER A 24 -21.73 -12.96 56.69
CA SER A 24 -21.39 -11.52 56.69
C SER A 24 -22.58 -10.61 57.02
N VAL A 25 -23.78 -10.96 56.57
CA VAL A 25 -25.03 -10.24 56.88
C VAL A 25 -25.40 -10.33 58.36
N VAL A 26 -25.21 -11.51 58.96
CA VAL A 26 -25.48 -11.74 60.39
C VAL A 26 -24.49 -10.93 61.23
N ILE A 27 -23.21 -10.95 60.84
CA ILE A 27 -22.15 -10.16 61.45
C ILE A 27 -22.47 -8.66 61.40
N LYS A 28 -22.87 -8.15 60.24
CA LYS A 28 -23.29 -6.74 60.08
C LYS A 28 -24.40 -6.38 61.07
N SER A 29 -25.46 -7.19 61.15
CA SER A 29 -26.60 -6.93 62.04
C SER A 29 -26.25 -7.03 63.55
N MET A 30 -25.31 -7.91 63.91
CA MET A 30 -24.84 -8.07 65.29
C MET A 30 -23.93 -6.91 65.69
N LEU A 31 -23.03 -6.50 64.79
CA LEU A 31 -22.17 -5.34 65.00
C LEU A 31 -22.99 -4.06 65.15
N GLU A 32 -23.98 -3.82 64.28
CA GLU A 32 -24.87 -2.66 64.38
C GLU A 32 -25.54 -2.57 65.77
N LYS A 33 -26.06 -3.69 66.29
CA LYS A 33 -26.68 -3.74 67.63
C LYS A 33 -25.70 -3.52 68.78
N GLU A 34 -24.49 -4.08 68.71
CA GLU A 34 -23.47 -3.86 69.74
C GLU A 34 -22.90 -2.44 69.70
N LEU A 35 -22.85 -1.81 68.53
CA LEU A 35 -22.38 -0.43 68.35
C LEU A 35 -23.37 0.59 68.91
N GLU A 36 -24.67 0.31 68.83
CA GLU A 36 -25.70 1.11 69.53
C GLU A 36 -25.51 1.08 71.05
N ASN A 37 -24.98 -0.02 71.60
CA ASN A 37 -24.80 -0.20 73.05
C ASN A 37 -23.47 0.35 73.60
N MET A 38 -22.35 0.18 72.89
CA MET A 38 -21.01 0.62 73.35
C MET A 38 -20.65 2.05 72.92
N GLY A 39 -21.29 2.57 71.86
CA GLY A 39 -21.00 3.88 71.29
C GLY A 39 -19.86 3.85 70.26
N VAL A 40 -20.14 4.42 69.08
CA VAL A 40 -19.26 4.40 67.88
C VAL A 40 -17.84 4.93 68.15
N ASN A 41 -17.68 5.95 69.01
CA ASN A 41 -16.38 6.57 69.26
C ASN A 41 -15.42 5.68 70.05
N GLN A 42 -15.93 4.85 70.97
CA GLN A 42 -15.10 3.93 71.75
C GLN A 42 -14.59 2.78 70.86
N PHE A 43 -15.44 2.32 69.93
CA PHE A 43 -15.07 1.32 68.94
C PHE A 43 -14.00 1.84 67.97
N ILE A 44 -14.18 3.05 67.42
CA ILE A 44 -13.19 3.71 66.55
C ILE A 44 -11.85 3.93 67.25
N PHE A 45 -11.85 4.35 68.53
CA PHE A 45 -10.61 4.53 69.26
C PHE A 45 -9.83 3.22 69.42
N GLY A 46 -10.53 2.11 69.69
CA GLY A 46 -9.93 0.78 69.74
C GLY A 46 -9.42 0.30 68.37
N PHE A 47 -10.16 0.60 67.30
CA PHE A 47 -9.76 0.32 65.92
C PHE A 47 -8.50 1.07 65.51
N ASN A 48 -8.42 2.37 65.80
CA ASN A 48 -7.24 3.20 65.49
C ASN A 48 -6.00 2.74 66.27
N GLY A 49 -6.17 2.29 67.52
CA GLY A 49 -5.10 1.65 68.28
C GLY A 49 -4.62 0.34 67.64
N ALA A 50 -5.53 -0.46 67.10
CA ALA A 50 -5.19 -1.74 66.46
C ALA A 50 -4.56 -1.57 65.06
N ILE A 51 -4.93 -0.52 64.32
CA ILE A 51 -4.34 -0.18 63.02
C ILE A 51 -2.90 0.37 63.14
N GLY A 52 -2.57 1.00 64.28
CA GLY A 52 -1.21 1.49 64.54
C GLY A 52 -0.15 0.38 64.61
N GLU A 53 -0.56 -0.89 64.81
CA GLU A 53 0.33 -2.04 64.76
C GLU A 53 0.38 -2.66 63.36
N GLN A 54 1.55 -2.67 62.73
CA GLN A 54 1.73 -3.14 61.35
C GLN A 54 1.26 -4.59 61.14
N GLU A 55 1.53 -5.50 62.09
CA GLU A 55 1.14 -6.91 61.96
C GLU A 55 -0.39 -7.11 62.04
N LEU A 56 -1.09 -6.31 62.84
CA LEU A 56 -2.55 -6.36 62.95
C LEU A 56 -3.21 -5.74 61.73
N LEU A 57 -2.66 -4.63 61.22
CA LEU A 57 -3.11 -4.01 59.98
C LEU A 57 -3.02 -4.96 58.79
N GLU A 58 -1.88 -5.64 58.61
CA GLU A 58 -1.72 -6.62 57.53
C GLU A 58 -2.70 -7.80 57.64
N LYS A 59 -3.05 -8.21 58.87
CA LYS A 59 -4.07 -9.23 59.15
C LYS A 59 -5.48 -8.74 58.83
N PHE A 60 -5.82 -7.50 59.17
CA PHE A 60 -7.15 -6.93 58.90
C PHE A 60 -7.39 -6.66 57.42
N LEU A 61 -6.32 -6.39 56.66
CA LEU A 61 -6.32 -6.23 55.20
C LEU A 61 -6.20 -7.56 54.44
N ALA A 62 -6.08 -8.70 55.14
CA ALA A 62 -6.06 -10.02 54.51
C ALA A 62 -7.48 -10.58 54.34
N PRO A 63 -7.72 -11.44 53.33
CA PRO A 63 -9.02 -12.08 53.15
C PRO A 63 -9.33 -12.98 54.37
N VAL A 64 -10.57 -12.91 54.83
CA VAL A 64 -11.01 -13.64 56.02
C VAL A 64 -11.21 -15.12 55.71
N ASN A 65 -10.87 -16.00 56.67
CA ASN A 65 -11.09 -17.43 56.53
C ASN A 65 -12.39 -17.84 57.22
N LEU A 66 -13.17 -18.71 56.58
CA LEU A 66 -14.37 -19.29 57.18
C LEU A 66 -13.98 -20.40 58.16
N SER A 67 -14.63 -20.45 59.32
CA SER A 67 -14.46 -21.56 60.27
C SER A 67 -15.04 -22.88 59.71
N ASP A 68 -14.40 -24.00 60.04
CA ASP A 68 -14.77 -25.36 59.61
C ASP A 68 -16.12 -25.85 60.19
N SER A 69 -16.90 -25.01 60.89
CA SER A 69 -18.24 -25.36 61.38
C SER A 69 -19.37 -25.04 60.37
N VAL A 70 -19.10 -24.26 59.31
CA VAL A 70 -20.11 -23.80 58.32
C VAL A 70 -20.15 -24.70 57.06
N ILE A 71 -19.73 -25.96 57.18
CA ILE A 71 -19.38 -26.84 56.03
C ILE A 71 -20.51 -27.27 55.06
N PRO A 72 -21.85 -27.16 55.26
CA PRO A 72 -22.76 -27.73 54.26
C PRO A 72 -22.79 -27.02 52.89
N ASN A 73 -22.39 -25.76 52.78
CA ASN A 73 -22.70 -24.94 51.59
C ASN A 73 -21.47 -24.43 50.80
N LYS A 74 -20.38 -25.21 50.73
CA LYS A 74 -19.21 -24.88 49.88
C LYS A 74 -19.51 -24.74 48.38
N PHE A 75 -20.68 -25.16 47.89
CA PHE A 75 -21.02 -25.16 46.46
C PHE A 75 -21.71 -23.89 45.95
N PHE A 76 -22.25 -23.03 46.82
CA PHE A 76 -22.95 -21.79 46.42
C PHE A 76 -22.26 -20.50 46.86
N PHE A 77 -21.37 -20.56 47.84
CA PHE A 77 -20.55 -19.41 48.23
C PHE A 77 -19.31 -19.39 47.35
N GLY A 78 -19.29 -18.49 46.36
CA GLY A 78 -18.02 -18.01 45.81
C GLY A 78 -17.16 -17.55 46.99
N SER A 79 -15.88 -17.92 47.00
CA SER A 79 -14.91 -17.54 48.01
C SER A 79 -15.06 -16.05 48.37
N SER A 80 -15.66 -15.74 49.52
CA SER A 80 -15.75 -14.37 50.01
C SER A 80 -14.35 -13.93 50.42
N ASN A 81 -13.58 -13.42 49.46
CA ASN A 81 -12.28 -12.78 49.65
C ASN A 81 -12.43 -11.41 50.35
N GLU A 82 -13.45 -11.25 51.20
CA GLU A 82 -13.68 -9.99 51.91
C GLU A 82 -12.71 -9.92 53.09
N SER A 83 -12.08 -8.77 53.25
CA SER A 83 -11.24 -8.47 54.41
C SER A 83 -12.11 -8.04 55.60
N LEU A 84 -11.56 -8.08 56.81
CA LEU A 84 -12.25 -7.56 57.99
C LEU A 84 -12.61 -6.08 57.79
N VAL A 85 -11.70 -5.31 57.17
CA VAL A 85 -11.92 -3.90 56.87
C VAL A 85 -13.10 -3.70 55.94
N ARG A 86 -13.25 -4.52 54.88
CA ARG A 86 -14.37 -4.43 53.93
C ARG A 86 -15.71 -4.74 54.60
N LEU A 87 -15.73 -5.71 55.52
CA LEU A 87 -16.92 -6.01 56.33
C LEU A 87 -17.30 -4.84 57.26
N LEU A 88 -16.32 -4.18 57.86
CA LEU A 88 -16.55 -3.00 58.71
C LEU A 88 -16.98 -1.77 57.89
N LEU A 89 -16.47 -1.62 56.66
CA LEU A 89 -16.89 -0.56 55.73
C LEU A 89 -18.35 -0.73 55.27
N ASN A 90 -18.91 -1.93 55.35
CA ASN A 90 -20.33 -2.17 55.10
C ASN A 90 -21.26 -1.77 56.27
N ILE A 91 -20.76 -1.07 57.30
CA ILE A 91 -21.56 -0.59 58.45
C ILE A 91 -21.69 0.93 58.41
N ASP A 92 -22.91 1.42 58.22
CA ASP A 92 -23.20 2.83 57.93
C ASP A 92 -22.69 3.79 59.01
N LEU A 93 -22.87 3.41 60.28
CA LEU A 93 -22.56 4.23 61.45
C LEU A 93 -21.05 4.50 61.60
N ILE A 94 -20.21 3.62 61.05
CA ILE A 94 -18.76 3.67 61.26
C ILE A 94 -18.01 3.98 59.97
N GLN A 95 -18.59 3.67 58.80
CA GLN A 95 -17.93 3.73 57.49
C GLN A 95 -17.14 5.03 57.28
N ALA A 96 -17.74 6.20 57.49
CA ALA A 96 -17.08 7.49 57.27
C ALA A 96 -15.82 7.69 58.13
N LYS A 97 -15.86 7.29 59.41
CA LYS A 97 -14.73 7.42 60.35
C LYS A 97 -13.63 6.40 60.07
N ILE A 98 -14.01 5.19 59.68
CA ILE A 98 -13.04 4.16 59.28
C ILE A 98 -12.31 4.60 58.00
N ILE A 99 -13.03 5.13 57.01
CA ILE A 99 -12.41 5.66 55.79
C ILE A 99 -11.38 6.73 56.14
N GLU A 100 -11.74 7.72 56.96
CA GLU A 100 -10.83 8.79 57.39
C GLU A 100 -9.59 8.23 58.09
N SER A 101 -9.76 7.34 59.07
CA SER A 101 -8.64 6.74 59.80
C SER A 101 -7.75 5.85 58.92
N LEU A 102 -8.33 5.06 58.00
CA LEU A 102 -7.57 4.24 57.05
C LEU A 102 -6.74 5.09 56.10
N LEU A 103 -7.32 6.18 55.61
CA LEU A 103 -6.71 7.12 54.70
C LEU A 103 -5.57 7.91 55.39
N GLU A 104 -5.75 8.36 56.64
CA GLU A 104 -4.68 8.95 57.44
C GLU A 104 -3.53 7.97 57.68
N THR A 105 -3.86 6.73 58.05
CA THR A 105 -2.85 5.67 58.25
C THR A 105 -2.12 5.38 56.93
N ALA A 106 -2.80 5.45 55.79
CA ALA A 106 -2.16 5.25 54.49
C ALA A 106 -1.04 6.27 54.25
N VAL A 107 -1.22 7.53 54.67
CA VAL A 107 -0.18 8.57 54.56
C VAL A 107 1.07 8.21 55.36
N GLU A 108 0.93 7.62 56.56
CA GLU A 108 2.09 7.21 57.37
C GLU A 108 2.98 6.17 56.66
N TYR A 109 2.37 5.37 55.77
CA TYR A 109 3.06 4.35 55.00
C TYR A 109 3.55 4.83 53.63
N SER A 110 3.28 6.08 53.23
CA SER A 110 3.63 6.60 51.90
C SER A 110 5.13 6.79 51.68
N ASP A 111 5.89 7.04 52.75
CA ASP A 111 7.33 7.37 52.67
C ASP A 111 8.23 6.13 52.54
N ASN A 112 7.73 4.94 52.89
CA ASN A 112 8.51 3.71 52.94
C ASN A 112 8.21 2.80 51.73
N ILE A 113 9.15 2.71 50.78
CA ILE A 113 8.99 1.96 49.52
C ILE A 113 8.56 0.49 49.73
N VAL A 114 9.06 -0.18 50.78
CA VAL A 114 8.70 -1.58 51.10
C VAL A 114 7.25 -1.69 51.60
N LYS A 115 6.76 -0.64 52.28
CA LYS A 115 5.41 -0.56 52.85
C LYS A 115 4.37 -0.01 51.86
N ASN A 116 4.77 0.37 50.65
CA ASN A 116 3.85 0.71 49.55
C ASN A 116 2.85 -0.42 49.25
N SER A 117 3.20 -1.67 49.55
CA SER A 117 2.30 -2.82 49.44
C SER A 117 1.14 -2.77 50.43
N ILE A 118 1.35 -2.17 51.61
CA ILE A 118 0.30 -1.93 52.61
C ILE A 118 -0.57 -0.78 52.13
N PHE A 119 0.03 0.29 51.62
CA PHE A 119 -0.69 1.42 51.03
C PHE A 119 -1.66 0.98 49.92
N SER A 120 -1.18 0.18 48.95
CA SER A 120 -2.04 -0.32 47.87
C SER A 120 -3.19 -1.18 48.42
N ARG A 121 -2.90 -2.04 49.40
CA ARG A 121 -3.91 -2.90 50.04
C ARG A 121 -4.96 -2.10 50.82
N ILE A 122 -4.61 -0.96 51.41
CA ILE A 122 -5.57 -0.04 52.05
C ILE A 122 -6.48 0.58 50.99
N ILE A 123 -5.90 1.14 49.92
CA ILE A 123 -6.69 1.75 48.82
C ILE A 123 -7.61 0.71 48.15
N ASP A 124 -7.15 -0.52 47.98
CA ASP A 124 -7.94 -1.62 47.42
C ASP A 124 -9.18 -1.96 48.26
N GLN A 125 -9.20 -1.69 49.57
CA GLN A 125 -10.40 -1.91 50.38
C GLN A 125 -11.52 -0.90 50.08
N ILE A 126 -11.16 0.28 49.57
CA ILE A 126 -12.09 1.38 49.30
C ILE A 126 -12.61 1.32 47.84
N ARG A 127 -11.98 0.51 46.97
CA ARG A 127 -12.44 0.33 45.58
C ARG A 127 -13.73 -0.47 45.50
N TRP A 128 -14.65 -0.01 44.65
CA TRP A 128 -15.94 -0.64 44.37
C TRP A 128 -16.72 -0.97 45.65
N LEU A 129 -16.87 0.01 46.53
CA LEU A 129 -17.80 -0.10 47.66
C LEU A 129 -19.25 -0.12 47.14
N ASP A 130 -20.09 -0.97 47.72
CA ASP A 130 -21.49 -1.12 47.29
C ASP A 130 -22.30 0.18 47.50
N TYR A 131 -21.98 0.93 48.56
CA TYR A 131 -22.52 2.25 48.82
C TYR A 131 -21.57 3.05 49.72
N VAL A 132 -21.57 4.37 49.54
CA VAL A 132 -20.81 5.32 50.35
C VAL A 132 -21.79 6.25 51.06
N VAL A 133 -21.75 6.28 52.40
CA VAL A 133 -22.64 7.07 53.25
C VAL A 133 -22.36 8.57 53.12
N CYS A 134 -21.09 8.96 53.08
CA CYS A 134 -20.65 10.37 53.01
C CYS A 134 -19.69 10.58 51.82
N PRO A 135 -20.21 10.77 50.59
CA PRO A 135 -19.37 10.88 49.40
C PRO A 135 -18.48 12.14 49.40
N ASN A 136 -18.97 13.27 49.94
CA ASN A 136 -18.22 14.54 49.99
C ASN A 136 -16.99 14.46 50.89
N LEU A 137 -17.12 13.80 52.04
CA LEU A 137 -16.00 13.64 52.98
C LEU A 137 -14.92 12.73 52.37
N LEU A 138 -15.35 11.66 51.70
CA LEU A 138 -14.44 10.76 50.99
C LEU A 138 -13.70 11.48 49.87
N SER A 139 -14.40 12.26 49.03
CA SER A 139 -13.79 13.00 47.92
C SER A 139 -12.79 14.05 48.39
N GLU A 140 -13.12 14.83 49.42
CA GLU A 140 -12.22 15.82 50.03
C GLU A 140 -10.97 15.15 50.59
N LYS A 141 -11.13 14.13 51.44
CA LYS A 141 -10.00 13.42 52.07
C LYS A 141 -9.12 12.71 51.05
N TYR A 142 -9.71 12.11 50.02
CA TYR A 142 -8.95 11.43 48.97
C TYR A 142 -8.09 12.41 48.17
N ILE A 143 -8.61 13.62 47.86
CA ILE A 143 -7.85 14.67 47.19
C ILE A 143 -6.79 15.29 48.10
N GLU A 144 -7.07 15.51 49.39
CA GLU A 144 -6.08 15.96 50.37
C GLU A 144 -4.86 15.03 50.38
N ILE A 145 -5.11 13.72 50.43
CA ILE A 145 -4.05 12.70 50.46
C ILE A 145 -3.32 12.62 49.13
N LEU A 146 -4.04 12.72 48.01
CA LEU A 146 -3.44 12.77 46.68
C LEU A 146 -2.40 13.91 46.58
N GLN A 147 -2.62 15.06 47.23
CA GLN A 147 -1.67 16.17 47.21
C GLN A 147 -0.42 15.94 48.09
N ILE A 148 -0.51 15.09 49.11
CA ILE A 148 0.56 14.85 50.09
C ILE A 148 1.51 13.73 49.64
N VAL A 149 0.95 12.72 48.99
CA VAL A 149 1.61 11.44 48.71
C VAL A 149 2.67 11.55 47.58
N PRO A 150 3.75 10.73 47.58
CA PRO A 150 4.77 10.75 46.51
C PRO A 150 4.26 10.41 45.10
N GLU A 151 4.98 10.87 44.08
CA GLU A 151 4.59 10.81 42.65
C GLU A 151 4.17 9.41 42.16
N HIS A 152 4.86 8.34 42.57
CA HIS A 152 4.51 6.97 42.13
C HIS A 152 3.19 6.47 42.72
N LEU A 153 2.85 6.88 43.94
CA LEU A 153 1.58 6.54 44.58
C LEU A 153 0.46 7.46 44.11
N GLN A 154 0.74 8.71 43.73
CA GLN A 154 -0.22 9.60 43.08
C GLN A 154 -0.75 8.98 41.78
N ILE A 155 0.12 8.40 40.94
CA ILE A 155 -0.28 7.69 39.71
C ILE A 155 -1.25 6.54 40.03
N MET A 156 -0.94 5.75 41.06
CA MET A 156 -1.78 4.62 41.47
C MET A 156 -3.15 5.11 41.99
N MET A 157 -3.16 6.13 42.84
CA MET A 157 -4.39 6.71 43.39
C MET A 157 -5.26 7.35 42.30
N LEU A 158 -4.66 7.97 41.29
CA LEU A 158 -5.37 8.52 40.12
C LEU A 158 -5.99 7.39 39.28
N GLY A 159 -5.27 6.28 39.09
CA GLY A 159 -5.80 5.12 38.38
C GLY A 159 -6.98 4.43 39.09
N SER A 160 -6.99 4.44 40.43
CA SER A 160 -8.11 3.91 41.23
C SER A 160 -9.21 4.92 41.52
N LEU A 161 -9.03 6.18 41.12
CA LEU A 161 -9.94 7.27 41.41
C LEU A 161 -11.36 7.00 40.86
N PRO A 162 -11.54 6.50 39.61
CA PRO A 162 -12.88 6.19 39.10
C PRO A 162 -13.61 5.07 39.86
N ASP A 163 -12.87 4.20 40.56
CA ASP A 163 -13.42 3.06 41.30
C ASP A 163 -13.88 3.43 42.73
N VAL A 164 -13.41 4.57 43.25
CA VAL A 164 -13.65 5.04 44.63
C VAL A 164 -14.75 6.09 44.69
N ILE A 165 -14.87 6.93 43.66
CA ILE A 165 -15.77 8.07 43.67
C ILE A 165 -17.20 7.68 43.32
N CYS A 166 -18.17 8.29 43.99
CA CYS A 166 -19.57 8.24 43.59
C CYS A 166 -19.92 9.26 42.50
N ASP A 167 -20.83 8.90 41.60
CA ASP A 167 -21.30 9.75 40.50
C ASP A 167 -21.71 11.19 40.92
N SER A 168 -22.15 11.38 42.16
CA SER A 168 -22.53 12.68 42.72
C SER A 168 -21.38 13.69 42.79
N GLU A 169 -20.15 13.22 43.01
CA GLU A 169 -18.97 14.05 43.29
C GLU A 169 -18.01 14.20 42.10
N HIS A 170 -18.36 13.62 40.94
CA HIS A 170 -17.54 13.68 39.72
C HIS A 170 -17.16 15.11 39.32
N ASN A 171 -18.06 16.07 39.48
CA ASN A 171 -17.80 17.46 39.09
C ASN A 171 -16.81 18.17 40.01
N TYR A 172 -16.93 17.95 41.32
CA TYR A 172 -16.02 18.51 42.32
C TYR A 172 -14.59 18.01 42.06
N ILE A 173 -14.46 16.72 41.83
CA ILE A 173 -13.16 16.09 41.59
C ILE A 173 -12.60 16.48 40.24
N ALA A 174 -13.42 16.54 39.18
CA ALA A 174 -12.96 16.99 37.87
C ALA A 174 -12.41 18.43 37.93
N GLN A 175 -13.03 19.32 38.71
CA GLN A 175 -12.52 20.67 38.93
C GLN A 175 -11.18 20.65 39.68
N LYS A 176 -11.06 19.89 40.77
CA LYS A 176 -9.81 19.78 41.54
C LYS A 176 -8.67 19.16 40.74
N LEU A 177 -8.95 18.15 39.91
CA LEU A 177 -7.98 17.58 38.98
C LEU A 177 -7.57 18.57 37.90
N ALA A 178 -8.52 19.36 37.37
CA ALA A 178 -8.21 20.39 36.39
C ALA A 178 -7.27 21.47 36.96
N ASP A 179 -7.44 21.85 38.23
CA ASP A 179 -6.52 22.74 38.94
C ASP A 179 -5.14 22.05 39.13
N PHE A 180 -5.13 20.77 39.52
CA PHE A 180 -3.91 19.99 39.76
C PHE A 180 -3.03 19.78 38.51
N ILE A 181 -3.62 19.84 37.30
CA ILE A 181 -2.86 19.84 36.03
C ILE A 181 -1.89 21.03 35.95
N ASP A 182 -2.25 22.19 36.50
CA ASP A 182 -1.40 23.39 36.45
C ASP A 182 -0.18 23.25 37.38
N ASP A 183 -0.33 22.51 38.49
CA ASP A 183 0.70 22.34 39.51
C ASP A 183 1.72 21.24 39.17
N SER A 184 1.32 20.20 38.42
CA SER A 184 2.15 19.01 38.20
C SER A 184 2.10 18.45 36.76
N PRO A 185 2.88 19.01 35.81
CA PRO A 185 2.82 18.61 34.40
C PRO A 185 3.29 17.17 34.12
N LYS A 186 4.02 16.54 35.06
CA LYS A 186 4.46 15.14 34.95
C LYS A 186 3.32 14.12 35.13
N LEU A 187 2.29 14.49 35.89
CA LEU A 187 1.12 13.64 36.16
C LEU A 187 0.01 13.83 35.13
N LEU A 188 0.27 14.58 34.06
CA LEU A 188 -0.71 14.89 33.03
C LEU A 188 -1.39 13.63 32.48
N LEU A 189 -0.63 12.59 32.10
CA LEU A 189 -1.20 11.39 31.50
C LEU A 189 -2.15 10.63 32.46
N PRO A 190 -1.76 10.29 33.71
CA PRO A 190 -2.67 9.72 34.71
C PRO A 190 -3.91 10.57 34.99
N ILE A 191 -3.75 11.91 35.01
CA ILE A 191 -4.88 12.81 35.25
C ILE A 191 -5.85 12.79 34.05
N LEU A 192 -5.34 12.81 32.81
CA LEU A 192 -6.17 12.73 31.62
C LEU A 192 -6.89 11.38 31.52
N ASP A 193 -6.23 10.27 31.90
CA ASP A 193 -6.85 8.94 31.90
C ASP A 193 -8.01 8.87 32.91
N SER A 194 -7.78 9.34 34.13
CA SER A 194 -8.83 9.39 35.17
C SER A 194 -9.98 10.34 34.81
N LEU A 195 -9.69 11.51 34.22
CA LEU A 195 -10.71 12.43 33.69
C LEU A 195 -11.44 11.86 32.47
N GLY A 196 -10.82 10.96 31.70
CA GLY A 196 -11.50 10.24 30.63
C GLY A 196 -12.60 9.31 31.16
N CYS A 197 -12.40 8.74 32.35
CA CYS A 197 -13.38 7.88 33.01
C CYS A 197 -14.46 8.66 33.77
N ILE A 198 -14.14 9.84 34.31
CA ILE A 198 -15.05 10.67 35.11
C ILE A 198 -15.92 11.55 34.20
N LYS A 199 -17.24 11.46 34.31
CA LYS A 199 -18.18 12.31 33.56
C LYS A 199 -18.26 13.70 34.20
N ALA A 200 -17.58 14.69 33.62
CA ALA A 200 -17.59 16.08 34.07
C ALA A 200 -18.59 16.95 33.28
N TYR A 201 -18.95 18.12 33.82
CA TYR A 201 -19.65 19.16 33.07
C TYR A 201 -18.83 19.66 31.86
N GLU A 202 -19.54 20.00 30.78
CA GLU A 202 -18.98 20.46 29.50
C GLU A 202 -17.99 21.64 29.65
N GLU A 203 -18.20 22.54 30.62
CA GLU A 203 -17.31 23.68 30.86
C GLU A 203 -15.93 23.27 31.40
N ILE A 204 -15.90 22.32 32.33
CA ILE A 204 -14.67 21.80 32.94
C ILE A 204 -13.91 21.01 31.87
N GLU A 205 -14.62 20.17 31.12
CA GLU A 205 -14.02 19.38 30.05
C GLU A 205 -13.45 20.25 28.94
N ARG A 206 -14.09 21.38 28.59
CA ARG A 206 -13.55 22.35 27.62
C ARG A 206 -12.26 23.01 28.12
N SER A 207 -12.16 23.26 29.43
CA SER A 207 -10.93 23.77 30.05
C SER A 207 -9.81 22.74 29.97
N VAL A 208 -10.09 21.49 30.36
CA VAL A 208 -9.12 20.39 30.31
C VAL A 208 -8.70 20.08 28.87
N GLN A 209 -9.63 20.05 27.91
CA GLN A 209 -9.35 19.86 26.49
C GLN A 209 -8.40 20.94 25.95
N LYS A 210 -8.58 22.21 26.32
CA LYS A 210 -7.63 23.28 25.96
C LYS A 210 -6.24 23.05 26.55
N LYS A 211 -6.14 22.54 27.78
CA LYS A 211 -4.85 22.19 28.41
C LYS A 211 -4.20 20.99 27.71
N ALA A 212 -4.97 19.94 27.40
CA ALA A 212 -4.52 18.78 26.64
C ALA A 212 -4.04 19.15 25.22
N LEU A 213 -4.71 20.07 24.54
CA LEU A 213 -4.28 20.59 23.24
C LEU A 213 -2.95 21.36 23.31
N LYS A 214 -2.72 22.14 24.38
CA LYS A 214 -1.41 22.77 24.61
C LYS A 214 -0.33 21.73 24.88
N ALA A 215 -0.64 20.70 25.65
CA ALA A 215 0.27 19.60 25.93
C ALA A 215 0.57 18.75 24.69
N LEU A 216 -0.37 18.62 23.76
CA LEU A 216 -0.16 17.92 22.48
C LEU A 216 1.00 18.53 21.68
N ILE A 217 1.14 19.86 21.72
CA ILE A 217 2.18 20.60 20.98
C ILE A 217 3.55 20.52 21.70
N SER A 218 3.56 20.47 23.04
CA SER A 218 4.78 20.55 23.85
C SER A 218 5.34 19.20 24.33
N SER A 219 4.57 18.12 24.23
CA SER A 219 4.92 16.79 24.76
C SER A 219 5.83 15.97 23.84
N LYS A 220 6.45 14.93 24.40
CA LYS A 220 7.30 13.99 23.67
C LYS A 220 6.43 13.04 22.83
N PRO A 221 6.96 12.48 21.72
CA PRO A 221 6.20 11.58 20.85
C PRO A 221 5.68 10.31 21.55
N ASP A 222 6.31 9.89 22.65
CA ASP A 222 5.91 8.70 23.42
C ASP A 222 4.63 8.93 24.25
N ASP A 223 4.34 10.18 24.60
CA ASP A 223 3.19 10.58 25.41
C ASP A 223 1.95 10.91 24.54
N LEU A 224 2.15 11.15 23.23
CA LEU A 224 1.10 11.52 22.28
C LEU A 224 -0.04 10.50 22.16
N PRO A 225 0.18 9.17 22.13
CA PRO A 225 -0.90 8.19 22.00
C PRO A 225 -1.99 8.35 23.08
N ALA A 226 -1.57 8.54 24.33
CA ALA A 226 -2.49 8.71 25.46
C ALA A 226 -3.23 10.04 25.37
N ILE A 227 -2.54 11.14 25.01
CA ILE A 227 -3.17 12.45 24.81
C ILE A 227 -4.19 12.40 23.66
N ILE A 228 -3.85 11.77 22.54
CA ILE A 228 -4.75 11.60 21.39
C ILE A 228 -5.97 10.77 21.78
N SER A 229 -5.78 9.68 22.54
CA SER A 229 -6.89 8.84 23.00
C SER A 229 -7.87 9.63 23.87
N TYR A 230 -7.37 10.44 24.82
CA TYR A 230 -8.20 11.34 25.61
C TYR A 230 -8.89 12.41 24.75
N LEU A 231 -8.18 13.03 23.81
CA LEU A 231 -8.75 14.06 22.94
C LEU A 231 -9.88 13.51 22.06
N CYS A 232 -9.72 12.29 21.53
CA CYS A 232 -10.81 11.58 20.85
C CYS A 232 -12.00 11.40 21.80
N GLN A 233 -11.78 10.82 22.99
CA GLN A 233 -12.85 10.58 23.96
C GLN A 233 -13.57 11.88 24.38
N SER A 234 -12.84 12.99 24.55
CA SER A 234 -13.44 14.30 24.86
C SER A 234 -14.35 14.84 23.74
N CYS A 235 -14.14 14.41 22.49
CA CYS A 235 -15.02 14.78 21.36
C CYS A 235 -16.39 14.09 21.44
N ILE A 236 -16.57 13.10 22.31
CA ILE A 236 -17.88 12.48 22.58
C ILE A 236 -18.75 13.44 23.39
N ASN A 237 -18.18 14.05 24.43
CA ASN A 237 -18.90 14.97 25.31
C ASN A 237 -19.01 16.38 24.70
N LEU A 238 -18.02 16.79 23.89
CA LEU A 238 -17.98 18.10 23.23
C LEU A 238 -17.95 17.97 21.69
N PRO A 239 -19.10 17.78 21.02
CA PRO A 239 -19.13 17.62 19.57
C PRO A 239 -18.70 18.88 18.80
N ASP A 240 -18.96 20.07 19.35
CA ASP A 240 -18.68 21.38 18.74
C ASP A 240 -17.19 21.67 18.57
N THR A 241 -16.34 21.11 19.44
CA THR A 241 -14.88 21.36 19.41
C THR A 241 -14.11 20.35 18.57
N SER A 242 -14.79 19.32 18.03
CA SER A 242 -14.19 18.24 17.24
C SER A 242 -13.35 18.74 16.05
N PHE A 243 -13.76 19.84 15.40
CA PHE A 243 -13.01 20.42 14.29
C PHE A 243 -11.63 20.93 14.71
N GLN A 244 -11.57 21.67 15.82
CA GLN A 244 -10.31 22.22 16.35
C GLN A 244 -9.37 21.12 16.82
N VAL A 245 -9.91 20.07 17.45
CA VAL A 245 -9.13 18.92 17.91
C VAL A 245 -8.49 18.20 16.73
N VAL A 246 -9.25 17.91 15.68
CA VAL A 246 -8.73 17.23 14.48
C VAL A 246 -7.67 18.06 13.77
N CYS A 247 -7.88 19.38 13.60
CA CYS A 247 -6.88 20.26 12.99
C CYS A 247 -5.57 20.26 13.80
N ASN A 248 -5.64 20.41 15.12
CA ASN A 248 -4.44 20.44 15.97
C ASN A 248 -3.70 19.09 15.97
N ILE A 249 -4.42 17.96 15.94
CA ILE A 249 -3.81 16.63 15.80
C ILE A 249 -3.11 16.51 14.44
N ARG A 250 -3.77 16.94 13.36
CA ARG A 250 -3.21 16.91 12.00
C ARG A 250 -1.96 17.77 11.88
N ASP A 251 -1.96 18.98 12.44
CA ASP A 251 -0.82 19.90 12.44
C ASP A 251 0.36 19.37 13.27
N THR A 252 0.09 18.84 14.47
CA THR A 252 1.12 18.29 15.36
C THR A 252 1.81 17.09 14.72
N ILE A 253 1.01 16.14 14.20
CA ILE A 253 1.55 14.94 13.54
C ILE A 253 2.34 15.34 12.31
N SER A 254 1.85 16.29 11.52
CA SER A 254 2.52 16.67 10.28
C SER A 254 3.81 17.43 10.55
N SER A 255 3.88 18.26 11.60
CA SER A 255 5.13 18.86 12.10
C SER A 255 6.18 17.82 12.52
N ILE A 256 5.75 16.71 13.13
CA ILE A 256 6.65 15.60 13.52
C ILE A 256 7.26 14.90 12.29
N TYR A 257 6.51 14.85 11.18
CA TYR A 257 6.93 14.18 9.95
C TYR A 257 7.60 15.10 8.92
N THR A 258 7.32 16.42 8.90
CA THR A 258 7.99 17.38 8.01
C THR A 258 9.39 17.76 8.49
N ASN A 259 9.62 17.81 9.80
CA ASN A 259 10.94 18.11 10.38
C ASN A 259 11.99 16.99 10.22
N LYS A 260 11.72 15.95 9.39
CA LYS A 260 12.58 14.76 9.23
C LYS A 260 13.06 14.48 7.81
N PHE A 261 13.13 15.47 6.93
CA PHE A 261 14.00 15.42 5.76
C PHE A 261 15.24 16.31 5.93
N PRO A 262 16.29 15.83 6.62
CA PRO A 262 17.65 16.19 6.27
C PRO A 262 18.34 15.05 5.53
N ASP A 263 19.04 15.45 4.48
CA ASP A 263 19.87 14.63 3.60
C ASP A 263 20.84 13.68 4.31
N SER A 264 21.17 12.62 3.57
CA SER A 264 22.47 11.90 3.56
C SER A 264 22.80 10.88 4.67
N CYS A 265 23.15 9.68 4.20
CA CYS A 265 24.11 8.72 4.72
C CYS A 265 24.56 8.82 6.20
N SER A 266 24.16 7.84 7.01
CA SER A 266 25.13 7.07 7.81
C SER A 266 24.52 5.80 8.40
N THR A 267 25.21 4.69 8.16
CA THR A 267 25.01 3.39 8.77
C THR A 267 25.35 3.45 10.26
N LYS A 268 24.34 3.46 11.13
CA LYS A 268 24.36 2.95 12.53
C LYS A 268 22.93 3.05 13.11
N THR A 269 22.54 2.06 13.93
CA THR A 269 21.36 2.02 14.82
C THR A 269 20.11 1.20 14.39
N ASN A 270 20.25 -0.12 14.21
CA ASN A 270 19.09 -1.02 14.10
C ASN A 270 18.18 -1.08 15.35
N ALA A 271 18.64 -0.62 16.53
CA ALA A 271 17.84 -0.59 17.77
C ALA A 271 16.94 0.67 17.88
N LEU A 272 17.47 1.88 17.63
CA LEU A 272 16.67 3.12 17.64
C LEU A 272 15.60 3.16 16.54
N HIS A 273 15.82 2.50 15.41
CA HIS A 273 14.80 2.36 14.37
C HIS A 273 13.62 1.46 14.79
N LYS A 274 13.79 0.57 15.77
CA LYS A 274 12.74 -0.35 16.24
C LYS A 274 11.81 0.33 17.25
N GLU A 275 12.37 1.08 18.20
CA GLU A 275 11.60 1.89 19.17
C GLU A 275 10.84 3.04 18.50
N LYS A 276 11.46 3.72 17.53
CA LYS A 276 10.76 4.76 16.74
C LYS A 276 9.61 4.21 15.90
N LYS A 277 9.72 2.96 15.43
CA LYS A 277 8.61 2.27 14.75
C LYS A 277 7.48 1.94 15.72
N SER A 278 7.77 1.53 16.96
CA SER A 278 6.74 1.27 17.96
C SER A 278 5.99 2.53 18.37
N THR A 279 6.68 3.65 18.62
CA THR A 279 5.99 4.91 18.98
C THR A 279 5.08 5.40 17.86
N ASN A 280 5.56 5.41 16.61
CA ASN A 280 4.73 5.78 15.46
C ASN A 280 3.53 4.84 15.28
N MET A 281 3.73 3.52 15.50
CA MET A 281 2.66 2.53 15.43
C MET A 281 1.58 2.78 16.50
N LEU A 282 1.97 3.12 17.73
CA LEU A 282 1.05 3.43 18.82
C LEU A 282 0.25 4.73 18.57
N ILE A 283 0.88 5.75 17.97
CA ILE A 283 0.18 6.99 17.56
C ILE A 283 -0.89 6.65 16.52
N PHE A 284 -0.52 5.92 15.47
CA PHE A 284 -1.46 5.53 14.42
C PHE A 284 -2.55 4.56 14.89
N GLU A 285 -2.25 3.70 15.88
CA GLU A 285 -3.24 2.83 16.51
C GLU A 285 -4.24 3.63 17.34
N SER A 286 -3.78 4.66 18.06
CA SER A 286 -4.65 5.54 18.86
C SER A 286 -5.62 6.33 17.96
N ILE A 287 -5.12 6.85 16.84
CA ILE A 287 -5.96 7.49 15.82
C ILE A 287 -6.95 6.50 15.21
N LYS A 288 -6.51 5.27 14.91
CA LYS A 288 -7.39 4.21 14.40
C LYS A 288 -8.49 3.88 15.40
N LYS A 289 -8.18 3.76 16.70
CA LYS A 289 -9.16 3.53 17.76
C LYS A 289 -10.18 4.66 17.81
N GLY A 290 -9.73 5.92 17.90
CA GLY A 290 -10.61 7.10 17.87
C GLY A 290 -11.53 7.11 16.64
N LEU A 291 -10.98 6.90 15.45
CA LEU A 291 -11.76 6.80 14.21
C LEU A 291 -12.71 5.59 14.19
N SER A 292 -12.38 4.47 14.82
CA SER A 292 -13.24 3.27 14.80
C SER A 292 -14.46 3.40 15.70
N PHE A 293 -14.29 4.00 16.89
CA PHE A 293 -15.35 4.06 17.90
C PHE A 293 -16.20 5.33 17.78
N GLU A 294 -15.67 6.45 17.28
CA GLU A 294 -16.37 7.74 17.31
C GLU A 294 -16.96 8.13 15.95
N SER A 295 -18.29 8.21 15.86
CA SER A 295 -18.99 8.59 14.62
C SER A 295 -18.82 10.07 14.26
N ASN A 296 -18.84 10.96 15.26
CA ASN A 296 -18.68 12.40 15.08
C ASN A 296 -17.25 12.74 14.60
N PHE A 297 -16.23 12.19 15.28
CA PHE A 297 -14.83 12.38 14.93
C PHE A 297 -14.52 11.97 13.48
N ARG A 298 -15.07 10.82 13.02
CA ARG A 298 -14.99 10.38 11.62
C ARG A 298 -15.60 11.38 10.64
N ALA A 299 -16.80 11.89 10.96
CA ALA A 299 -17.51 12.81 10.09
C ALA A 299 -16.78 14.14 9.98
N THR A 300 -16.30 14.68 11.11
CA THR A 300 -15.51 15.91 11.15
C THR A 300 -14.18 15.76 10.40
N TRP A 301 -13.45 14.65 10.57
CA TRP A 301 -12.21 14.42 9.83
C TRP A 301 -12.44 14.30 8.32
N LEU A 302 -13.50 13.60 7.89
CA LEU A 302 -13.88 13.52 6.48
C LEU A 302 -14.27 14.88 5.89
N ASN A 303 -14.94 15.73 6.66
CA ASN A 303 -15.30 17.07 6.23
C ASN A 303 -14.06 17.96 6.12
N ILE A 304 -13.12 17.88 7.06
CA ILE A 304 -11.85 18.62 7.00
C ILE A 304 -11.07 18.25 5.73
N ILE A 305 -10.96 16.95 5.40
CA ILE A 305 -10.30 16.51 4.17
C ILE A 305 -11.01 17.07 2.94
N LYS A 306 -12.34 17.10 2.93
CA LYS A 306 -13.14 17.66 1.81
C LYS A 306 -13.03 19.18 1.71
N ASP A 307 -13.05 19.88 2.82
CA ASP A 307 -12.97 21.35 2.85
C ASP A 307 -11.58 21.80 2.39
N ASP A 308 -10.52 21.07 2.76
CA ASP A 308 -9.17 21.28 2.23
C ASP A 308 -9.04 21.00 0.73
N THR A 309 -9.84 20.08 0.17
CA THR A 309 -9.90 19.91 -1.31
C THR A 309 -10.60 21.06 -2.02
N SER A 310 -11.42 21.85 -1.32
CA SER A 310 -12.15 22.99 -1.89
C SER A 310 -11.30 24.26 -1.97
N TYR A 311 -10.36 24.44 -1.04
CA TYR A 311 -9.46 25.59 -1.03
C TYR A 311 -8.14 25.28 -1.75
N LYS A 312 -7.99 25.86 -2.95
CA LYS A 312 -6.72 26.00 -3.65
C LYS A 312 -5.71 26.76 -2.78
N LYS A 313 -4.99 26.10 -1.88
CA LYS A 313 -3.77 26.65 -1.28
C LYS A 313 -2.55 26.02 -1.93
N THR A 314 -1.72 26.91 -2.41
CA THR A 314 -0.60 26.77 -3.35
C THR A 314 0.72 26.42 -2.69
N GLU A 315 0.78 26.14 -1.39
CA GLU A 315 2.06 26.00 -0.69
C GLU A 315 2.00 24.85 0.33
N TYR A 316 2.86 23.86 0.05
CA TYR A 316 3.25 22.71 0.89
C TYR A 316 2.14 21.74 1.31
N MET A 317 2.16 20.58 0.66
CA MET A 317 1.30 19.44 0.93
C MET A 317 1.81 18.64 2.15
N VAL A 318 1.73 19.27 3.32
CA VAL A 318 2.30 18.76 4.59
C VAL A 318 1.49 17.60 5.18
N HIS A 319 0.21 17.49 4.83
CA HIS A 319 -0.74 16.55 5.46
C HIS A 319 -1.10 15.31 4.61
N GLU A 320 -0.79 15.35 3.31
CA GLU A 320 -0.53 14.23 2.39
C GLU A 320 -0.78 12.81 2.88
N THR A 321 0.27 12.31 3.51
CA THR A 321 0.44 10.93 3.91
C THR A 321 -0.48 10.55 5.06
N LEU A 322 -0.74 11.48 5.98
CA LEU A 322 -1.67 11.27 7.09
C LEU A 322 -3.11 11.18 6.58
N ASP A 323 -3.50 12.07 5.67
CA ASP A 323 -4.86 12.09 5.12
C ASP A 323 -5.14 10.84 4.30
N ILE A 324 -4.17 10.36 3.50
CA ILE A 324 -4.27 9.09 2.76
C ILE A 324 -4.38 7.90 3.73
N TYR A 325 -3.56 7.87 4.79
CA TYR A 325 -3.64 6.82 5.82
C TYR A 325 -5.00 6.78 6.50
N VAL A 326 -5.54 7.94 6.89
CA VAL A 326 -6.88 8.06 7.48
C VAL A 326 -7.96 7.61 6.49
N LEU A 327 -7.85 7.97 5.21
CA LEU A 327 -8.78 7.49 4.17
C LEU A 327 -8.76 5.96 4.03
N PHE A 328 -7.60 5.31 4.16
CA PHE A 328 -7.51 3.85 4.16
C PHE A 328 -8.17 3.23 5.41
N ILE A 329 -8.00 3.83 6.59
CA ILE A 329 -8.72 3.38 7.79
C ILE A 329 -10.24 3.51 7.57
N LEU A 330 -10.69 4.65 7.07
CA LEU A 330 -12.10 4.94 6.83
C LEU A 330 -12.72 4.06 5.73
N TYR A 331 -11.92 3.64 4.76
CA TYR A 331 -12.29 2.65 3.75
C TYR A 331 -12.52 1.26 4.36
N GLY A 332 -11.66 0.86 5.31
CA GLY A 332 -11.81 -0.40 6.05
C GLY A 332 -13.06 -0.46 6.94
N LEU A 333 -13.69 0.69 7.23
CA LEU A 333 -14.95 0.77 7.97
C LEU A 333 -16.16 0.78 7.02
N ASN A 334 -17.01 -0.24 7.11
CA ASN A 334 -18.19 -0.42 6.24
C ASN A 334 -19.14 0.79 6.20
N SER A 335 -19.24 1.56 7.28
CA SER A 335 -20.11 2.74 7.39
C SER A 335 -19.65 3.93 6.54
N THR A 336 -18.34 4.07 6.32
CA THR A 336 -17.73 5.27 5.68
C THR A 336 -17.10 4.98 4.33
N LYS A 337 -17.03 3.71 3.91
CA LYS A 337 -16.41 3.24 2.67
C LYS A 337 -16.75 4.09 1.43
N LYS A 338 -18.03 4.26 1.10
CA LYS A 338 -18.44 5.03 -0.09
C LYS A 338 -18.05 6.51 -0.03
N LYS A 339 -18.07 7.11 1.16
CA LYS A 339 -17.68 8.51 1.36
C LYS A 339 -16.17 8.66 1.23
N ALA A 340 -15.39 7.73 1.79
CA ALA A 340 -13.94 7.69 1.67
C ALA A 340 -13.51 7.45 0.21
N GLU A 341 -14.14 6.51 -0.51
CA GLU A 341 -13.92 6.28 -1.94
C GLU A 341 -14.17 7.56 -2.76
N SER A 342 -15.32 8.22 -2.55
CA SER A 342 -15.65 9.46 -3.26
C SER A 342 -14.64 10.57 -3.01
N THR A 343 -14.22 10.77 -1.75
CA THR A 343 -13.21 11.78 -1.41
C THR A 343 -11.85 11.42 -2.01
N PHE A 344 -11.46 10.14 -1.97
CA PHE A 344 -10.22 9.66 -2.56
C PHE A 344 -10.20 9.85 -4.09
N TYR A 345 -11.30 9.55 -4.78
CA TYR A 345 -11.42 9.81 -6.22
C TYR A 345 -11.35 11.30 -6.55
N GLN A 346 -11.94 12.17 -5.73
CA GLN A 346 -11.83 13.63 -5.90
C GLN A 346 -10.39 14.12 -5.74
N LEU A 347 -9.69 13.65 -4.69
CA LEU A 347 -8.26 13.90 -4.50
C LEU A 347 -7.46 13.41 -5.71
N PHE A 348 -7.62 12.15 -6.10
CA PHE A 348 -6.88 11.54 -7.19
C PHE A 348 -7.11 12.26 -8.54
N LYS A 349 -8.35 12.70 -8.82
CA LYS A 349 -8.65 13.49 -10.02
C LYS A 349 -7.95 14.86 -10.01
N LEU A 350 -7.80 15.49 -8.85
CA LEU A 350 -7.03 16.73 -8.69
C LEU A 350 -5.52 16.49 -8.91
N TYR A 351 -4.99 15.32 -8.54
CA TYR A 351 -3.58 14.94 -8.80
C TYR A 351 -3.30 14.53 -10.25
N GLN A 352 -4.21 13.81 -10.91
CA GLN A 352 -4.04 13.42 -12.33
C GLN A 352 -4.01 14.63 -13.27
N GLY A 353 -4.63 15.75 -12.88
CA GLY A 353 -4.50 17.02 -13.60
C GLY A 353 -3.11 17.68 -13.47
N ARG A 354 -2.16 17.11 -12.73
CA ARG A 354 -0.89 17.76 -12.37
C ARG A 354 0.40 17.08 -12.83
N ASN A 355 0.40 15.86 -13.39
CA ASN A 355 1.66 15.29 -13.93
C ASN A 355 1.44 14.17 -14.99
N PRO A 356 1.90 14.35 -16.25
CA PRO A 356 1.90 13.30 -17.27
C PRO A 356 3.01 12.24 -17.09
N ASP A 357 4.01 12.49 -16.25
CA ASP A 357 5.23 11.64 -16.17
C ASP A 357 5.07 10.34 -15.37
N ASN A 358 4.00 10.18 -14.59
CA ASN A 358 3.80 8.98 -13.75
C ASN A 358 3.30 7.75 -14.52
N GLN A 359 2.98 7.86 -15.81
CA GLN A 359 2.68 6.69 -16.65
C GLN A 359 3.94 5.86 -16.97
N LEU A 360 5.14 6.46 -16.90
CA LEU A 360 6.41 5.79 -17.20
C LEU A 360 6.90 4.85 -16.08
N LEU A 361 6.62 5.17 -14.81
CA LEU A 361 7.10 4.39 -13.64
C LEU A 361 6.29 3.11 -13.39
N ALA A 362 5.00 3.08 -13.79
CA ALA A 362 4.19 1.87 -13.66
C ALA A 362 4.63 0.75 -14.63
N ALA A 363 5.29 1.11 -15.73
CA ALA A 363 5.80 0.16 -16.72
C ALA A 363 7.10 -0.54 -16.28
N GLN A 364 7.86 0.04 -15.34
CA GLN A 364 9.15 -0.53 -14.89
C GLN A 364 9.01 -1.69 -13.89
N ASN A 365 7.82 -1.91 -13.30
CA ASN A 365 7.59 -2.87 -12.21
C ASN A 365 6.91 -4.19 -12.63
N LEU A 366 6.60 -4.38 -13.90
CA LEU A 366 6.27 -5.70 -14.43
C LEU A 366 7.58 -6.38 -14.80
N HIS A 367 7.90 -7.53 -14.18
CA HIS A 367 9.01 -8.39 -14.64
C HIS A 367 8.69 -8.83 -16.08
N PRO A 368 9.28 -8.20 -17.12
CA PRO A 368 8.79 -8.32 -18.50
C PRO A 368 9.06 -9.72 -19.07
N ASP A 369 10.11 -10.37 -18.57
CA ASP A 369 10.62 -11.64 -19.07
C ASP A 369 9.55 -12.73 -19.01
N ALA A 370 8.85 -12.90 -17.89
CA ALA A 370 7.93 -14.02 -17.72
C ALA A 370 6.58 -13.82 -18.43
N PHE A 371 6.08 -12.58 -18.55
CA PHE A 371 4.78 -12.31 -19.18
C PHE A 371 4.89 -12.28 -20.70
N SER A 372 5.87 -11.56 -21.25
CA SER A 372 6.05 -11.43 -22.70
C SER A 372 6.45 -12.77 -23.34
N ILE A 373 7.38 -13.52 -22.72
CA ILE A 373 7.77 -14.87 -23.20
C ILE A 373 6.56 -15.83 -23.14
N LYS A 374 5.72 -15.75 -22.11
CA LYS A 374 4.53 -16.60 -21.98
C LYS A 374 3.44 -16.28 -23.02
N GLN A 375 3.29 -15.00 -23.40
CA GLN A 375 2.37 -14.61 -24.47
C GLN A 375 2.94 -14.94 -25.86
N LEU A 376 4.25 -14.79 -26.07
CA LEU A 376 4.95 -15.24 -27.28
C LEU A 376 4.98 -16.77 -27.42
N ALA A 377 4.74 -17.53 -26.35
CA ALA A 377 4.50 -18.97 -26.40
C ALA A 377 3.02 -19.34 -26.64
N ASN A 378 2.09 -18.40 -26.50
CA ASN A 378 0.65 -18.64 -26.64
C ASN A 378 0.21 -18.53 -28.10
N THR A 379 -0.35 -19.60 -28.67
CA THR A 379 -0.68 -19.71 -30.11
C THR A 379 -1.98 -19.01 -30.52
N GLN A 380 -2.68 -18.37 -29.58
CA GLN A 380 -3.94 -17.67 -29.87
C GLN A 380 -3.69 -16.30 -30.53
N PRO A 381 -4.39 -15.96 -31.63
CA PRO A 381 -4.15 -14.74 -32.40
C PRO A 381 -4.39 -13.45 -31.59
N SER A 382 -5.32 -13.47 -30.62
CA SER A 382 -5.59 -12.34 -29.73
C SER A 382 -4.40 -11.95 -28.84
N HIS A 383 -3.46 -12.86 -28.62
CA HIS A 383 -2.29 -12.66 -27.77
C HIS A 383 -1.02 -12.37 -28.57
N ASN A 384 -1.05 -12.48 -29.90
CA ASN A 384 0.09 -12.18 -30.77
C ASN A 384 0.52 -10.71 -30.63
N ILE A 385 -0.43 -9.78 -30.76
CA ILE A 385 -0.15 -8.34 -30.68
C ILE A 385 0.39 -7.98 -29.29
N ALA A 386 -0.24 -8.46 -28.22
CA ALA A 386 0.21 -8.19 -26.85
C ALA A 386 1.61 -8.77 -26.57
N GLY A 387 1.93 -9.94 -27.13
CA GLY A 387 3.26 -10.54 -27.02
C GLY A 387 4.33 -9.77 -27.79
N ILE A 388 4.05 -9.39 -29.04
CA ILE A 388 4.96 -8.61 -29.90
C ILE A 388 5.23 -7.23 -29.28
N VAL A 389 4.17 -6.47 -28.97
CA VAL A 389 4.29 -5.12 -28.38
C VAL A 389 4.99 -5.18 -27.01
N GLY A 390 4.68 -6.18 -26.19
CA GLY A 390 5.34 -6.37 -24.89
C GLY A 390 6.82 -6.69 -25.01
N ALA A 391 7.20 -7.54 -25.97
CA ALA A 391 8.60 -7.87 -26.22
C ALA A 391 9.38 -6.70 -26.85
N ILE A 392 8.77 -5.94 -27.76
CA ILE A 392 9.39 -4.77 -28.38
C ILE A 392 9.52 -3.61 -27.39
N SER A 393 8.57 -3.45 -26.47
CA SER A 393 8.70 -2.52 -25.34
C SER A 393 9.89 -2.88 -24.44
N MET A 394 10.21 -4.17 -24.29
CA MET A 394 11.40 -4.62 -23.58
C MET A 394 12.68 -4.33 -24.37
N LEU A 395 12.69 -4.60 -25.68
CA LEU A 395 13.80 -4.24 -26.57
C LEU A 395 14.08 -2.72 -26.56
N LYS A 396 13.04 -1.89 -26.47
CA LYS A 396 13.15 -0.43 -26.31
C LYS A 396 13.90 -0.01 -25.04
N VAL A 397 13.64 -0.69 -23.92
CA VAL A 397 14.36 -0.42 -22.66
C VAL A 397 15.80 -0.92 -22.74
N LEU A 398 16.01 -2.14 -23.26
CA LEU A 398 17.35 -2.73 -23.37
C LEU A 398 18.26 -2.00 -24.37
N GLY A 399 17.68 -1.44 -25.44
CA GLY A 399 18.40 -0.85 -26.56
C GLY A 399 18.64 0.66 -26.48
N SER A 400 18.05 1.38 -25.51
CA SER A 400 18.17 2.84 -25.43
C SER A 400 19.58 3.29 -25.04
N GLU A 401 20.16 4.23 -25.81
CA GLU A 401 21.47 4.82 -25.54
C GLU A 401 21.60 5.51 -24.17
N LYS A 402 20.48 6.00 -23.61
CA LYS A 402 20.47 6.73 -22.33
C LYS A 402 20.91 5.86 -21.15
N ASP A 403 20.59 4.57 -21.16
CA ASP A 403 20.99 3.61 -20.12
C ASP A 403 22.37 2.96 -20.38
N LEU A 404 23.02 3.30 -21.51
CA LEU A 404 24.37 2.85 -21.88
C LEU A 404 25.42 3.95 -21.71
N SER A 405 25.01 5.23 -21.65
CA SER A 405 25.88 6.40 -21.59
C SER A 405 25.87 7.16 -20.26
N THR A 406 24.90 6.93 -19.36
CA THR A 406 24.92 7.55 -18.02
C THR A 406 25.94 6.89 -17.10
N GLU A 407 27.17 7.39 -17.12
CA GLU A 407 28.04 7.68 -15.96
C GLU A 407 29.40 8.19 -16.45
N SER A 408 29.39 9.39 -17.03
CA SER A 408 30.58 10.20 -17.30
C SER A 408 30.72 11.29 -16.22
N GLU A 409 30.96 10.88 -14.98
CA GLU A 409 31.67 11.76 -14.05
C GLU A 409 33.17 11.74 -14.40
N PRO A 410 33.86 12.89 -14.53
CA PRO A 410 35.21 12.94 -15.11
C PRO A 410 36.33 12.32 -14.26
N ASN A 411 36.07 11.71 -13.09
CA ASN A 411 37.12 11.33 -12.14
C ASN A 411 36.81 10.05 -11.33
N ALA A 412 36.65 8.89 -11.99
CA ALA A 412 36.70 7.59 -11.30
C ALA A 412 37.69 6.63 -11.98
N PRO A 413 38.56 5.93 -11.23
CA PRO A 413 39.62 5.11 -11.80
C PRO A 413 39.07 3.77 -12.34
N GLU A 414 39.65 3.35 -13.47
CA GLU A 414 39.69 2.01 -14.08
C GLU A 414 38.66 0.95 -13.59
N SER A 415 37.52 0.86 -14.28
CA SER A 415 36.65 -0.33 -14.29
C SER A 415 36.07 -0.61 -15.70
N SER A 416 36.93 -0.56 -16.71
CA SER A 416 36.57 -0.83 -18.11
C SER A 416 36.07 -2.27 -18.35
N SER A 417 36.51 -3.24 -17.56
CA SER A 417 36.12 -4.65 -17.71
C SER A 417 34.68 -4.95 -17.30
N PHE A 418 34.18 -4.38 -16.18
CA PHE A 418 32.81 -4.62 -15.71
C PHE A 418 31.76 -3.94 -16.60
N ARG A 419 32.08 -2.74 -17.13
CA ARG A 419 31.21 -2.02 -18.08
C ARG A 419 31.06 -2.76 -19.42
N GLN A 420 32.15 -3.32 -19.96
CA GLN A 420 32.08 -4.15 -21.18
C GLN A 420 31.25 -5.43 -20.98
N VAL A 421 31.39 -6.11 -19.84
CA VAL A 421 30.61 -7.32 -19.54
C VAL A 421 29.12 -7.01 -19.47
N ASN A 422 28.72 -5.88 -18.90
CA ASN A 422 27.31 -5.51 -18.79
C ASN A 422 26.69 -5.10 -20.14
N ASN A 423 27.45 -4.38 -20.98
CA ASN A 423 27.01 -4.01 -22.32
C ASN A 423 26.86 -5.25 -23.23
N ASN A 424 27.79 -6.21 -23.12
CA ASN A 424 27.70 -7.46 -23.86
C ASN A 424 26.48 -8.30 -23.43
N ARG A 425 26.13 -8.31 -22.14
CA ARG A 425 24.90 -8.98 -21.66
C ARG A 425 23.63 -8.33 -22.20
N LYS A 426 23.52 -7.00 -22.15
CA LYS A 426 22.37 -6.28 -22.74
C LYS A 426 22.23 -6.56 -24.24
N PHE A 427 23.35 -6.66 -24.96
CA PHE A 427 23.37 -7.01 -26.38
C PHE A 427 22.91 -8.47 -26.62
N GLU A 428 23.45 -9.43 -25.86
CA GLU A 428 23.04 -10.84 -25.93
C GLU A 428 21.55 -11.02 -25.61
N ASP A 429 21.04 -10.33 -24.59
CA ASP A 429 19.63 -10.37 -24.19
C ASP A 429 18.72 -9.75 -25.26
N PHE A 430 19.12 -8.60 -25.84
CA PHE A 430 18.39 -7.97 -26.94
C PHE A 430 18.28 -8.90 -28.14
N VAL A 431 19.41 -9.47 -28.58
CA VAL A 431 19.45 -10.40 -29.71
C VAL A 431 18.62 -11.65 -29.41
N SER A 432 18.69 -12.20 -28.20
CA SER A 432 17.91 -13.37 -27.77
C SER A 432 16.40 -13.12 -27.85
N ILE A 433 15.91 -12.00 -27.32
CA ILE A 433 14.48 -11.64 -27.36
C ILE A 433 14.04 -11.42 -28.81
N LEU A 434 14.84 -10.72 -29.60
CA LEU A 434 14.55 -10.47 -31.00
C LEU A 434 14.48 -11.78 -31.80
N GLN A 435 15.44 -12.69 -31.60
CA GLN A 435 15.45 -14.03 -32.19
C GLN A 435 14.19 -14.81 -31.83
N MET A 436 13.76 -14.75 -30.56
CA MET A 436 12.54 -15.42 -30.09
C MET A 436 11.27 -14.87 -30.78
N ILE A 437 11.16 -13.56 -31.00
CA ILE A 437 10.04 -12.96 -31.75
C ILE A 437 10.05 -13.51 -33.19
N MET A 438 11.21 -13.49 -33.84
CA MET A 438 11.37 -13.94 -35.22
C MET A 438 11.09 -15.43 -35.38
N ASP A 439 11.59 -16.27 -34.47
CA ASP A 439 11.35 -17.72 -34.47
C ASP A 439 9.88 -18.05 -34.18
N ALA A 440 9.24 -17.30 -33.28
CA ALA A 440 7.80 -17.43 -33.06
C ALA A 440 7.00 -17.11 -34.34
N GLY A 441 7.39 -16.06 -35.08
CA GLY A 441 6.77 -15.72 -36.37
C GLY A 441 6.95 -16.82 -37.43
N LYS A 442 8.17 -17.34 -37.59
CA LYS A 442 8.51 -18.42 -38.54
C LYS A 442 7.71 -19.71 -38.35
N HIS A 443 7.20 -19.95 -37.15
CA HIS A 443 6.41 -21.14 -36.83
C HIS A 443 4.89 -20.89 -36.74
N ARG A 444 4.43 -19.65 -36.90
CA ARG A 444 3.01 -19.27 -36.73
C ARG A 444 2.36 -18.89 -38.04
N SER A 445 2.60 -17.67 -38.52
CA SER A 445 1.90 -17.11 -39.67
C SER A 445 2.61 -15.91 -40.27
N TRP A 446 2.31 -15.61 -41.54
CA TRP A 446 2.84 -14.43 -42.22
C TRP A 446 2.35 -13.12 -41.58
N GLU A 447 1.15 -13.10 -41.01
CA GLU A 447 0.60 -11.93 -40.32
C GLU A 447 1.36 -11.62 -39.02
N PHE A 448 1.85 -12.65 -38.31
CA PHE A 448 2.68 -12.44 -37.12
C PHE A 448 4.00 -11.75 -37.50
N LEU A 449 4.67 -12.24 -38.54
CA LEU A 449 5.92 -11.65 -39.05
C LEU A 449 5.69 -10.21 -39.53
N SER A 450 4.59 -9.98 -40.26
CA SER A 450 4.15 -8.65 -40.70
C SER A 450 4.03 -7.67 -39.53
N MET A 451 3.31 -8.04 -38.46
CA MET A 451 3.18 -7.22 -37.24
C MET A 451 4.52 -7.00 -36.55
N ALA A 452 5.36 -8.04 -36.46
CA ALA A 452 6.68 -7.93 -35.84
C ALA A 452 7.58 -6.96 -36.60
N TYR A 453 7.63 -7.02 -37.93
CA TYR A 453 8.40 -6.08 -38.75
C TYR A 453 7.92 -4.63 -38.60
N ASP A 454 6.59 -4.41 -38.57
CA ASP A 454 6.04 -3.06 -38.42
C ASP A 454 6.33 -2.44 -37.05
N GLU A 455 6.24 -3.25 -35.99
CA GLU A 455 6.59 -2.81 -34.64
C GLU A 455 8.10 -2.63 -34.47
N LEU A 456 8.95 -3.45 -35.12
CA LEU A 456 10.40 -3.23 -35.16
C LEU A 456 10.76 -1.93 -35.90
N ALA A 457 10.03 -1.60 -36.97
CA ALA A 457 10.21 -0.35 -37.68
C ALA A 457 9.90 0.84 -36.75
N THR A 458 8.81 0.74 -35.97
CA THR A 458 8.43 1.73 -34.96
C THR A 458 9.42 1.79 -33.80
N LEU A 459 10.04 0.68 -33.41
CA LEU A 459 11.12 0.66 -32.43
C LEU A 459 12.30 1.51 -32.91
N VAL A 460 12.82 1.22 -34.11
CA VAL A 460 13.97 1.92 -34.69
C VAL A 460 13.65 3.41 -34.93
N GLU A 461 12.43 3.74 -35.35
CA GLU A 461 12.01 5.13 -35.59
C GLU A 461 11.81 5.94 -34.29
N SER A 462 11.25 5.30 -33.24
CA SER A 462 10.89 6.01 -31.99
C SER A 462 11.97 5.99 -30.91
N THR A 463 13.05 5.23 -31.10
CA THR A 463 14.10 5.05 -30.09
C THR A 463 15.49 5.29 -30.66
N GLU A 464 16.30 6.05 -29.91
CA GLU A 464 17.75 6.16 -30.15
C GLU A 464 18.40 4.84 -29.70
N LEU A 465 18.43 3.86 -30.61
CA LEU A 465 19.06 2.57 -30.40
C LEU A 465 20.59 2.70 -30.46
N HIS A 466 21.28 1.91 -29.66
CA HIS A 466 22.73 1.81 -29.74
C HIS A 466 23.19 1.35 -31.15
N PRO A 467 24.24 1.98 -31.76
CA PRO A 467 24.64 1.70 -33.14
C PRO A 467 24.93 0.23 -33.46
N GLN A 468 25.49 -0.51 -32.50
CA GLN A 468 25.76 -1.96 -32.67
C GLN A 468 24.47 -2.79 -32.81
N LEU A 469 23.41 -2.44 -32.09
CA LEU A 469 22.11 -3.12 -32.18
C LEU A 469 21.42 -2.78 -33.50
N GLN A 470 21.52 -1.52 -33.90
CA GLN A 470 20.98 -1.04 -35.16
C GLN A 470 21.65 -1.71 -36.37
N SER A 471 22.99 -1.79 -36.40
CA SER A 471 23.73 -2.50 -37.46
C SER A 471 23.37 -3.98 -37.50
N TRP A 472 23.28 -4.63 -36.34
CA TRP A 472 22.86 -6.04 -36.28
C TRP A 472 21.44 -6.24 -36.84
N LEU A 473 20.49 -5.37 -36.48
CA LEU A 473 19.12 -5.45 -36.98
C LEU A 473 19.06 -5.24 -38.51
N ASN A 474 19.82 -4.26 -39.02
CA ASN A 474 19.90 -4.01 -40.46
C ASN A 474 20.44 -5.23 -41.22
N GLU A 475 21.60 -5.75 -40.78
CA GLU A 475 22.29 -6.85 -41.45
C GLU A 475 21.52 -8.18 -41.41
N ASN A 476 20.88 -8.51 -40.28
CA ASN A 476 20.28 -9.82 -40.08
C ASN A 476 18.78 -9.89 -40.43
N ILE A 477 18.09 -8.75 -40.44
CA ILE A 477 16.64 -8.70 -40.66
C ILE A 477 16.32 -7.81 -41.86
N ALA A 478 16.68 -6.54 -41.84
CA ALA A 478 16.18 -5.57 -42.82
C ALA A 478 16.70 -5.85 -44.24
N ASN A 479 17.99 -6.21 -44.37
CA ASN A 479 18.63 -6.53 -45.66
C ASN A 479 18.07 -7.78 -46.35
N SER A 480 17.31 -8.62 -45.63
CA SER A 480 16.65 -9.79 -46.24
C SER A 480 15.52 -9.43 -47.22
N PHE A 481 15.07 -8.17 -47.25
CA PHE A 481 14.00 -7.71 -48.14
C PHE A 481 14.29 -7.98 -49.62
N ALA A 482 15.48 -7.56 -50.09
CA ALA A 482 15.83 -7.63 -51.51
C ALA A 482 15.87 -9.08 -52.00
N GLU A 483 16.48 -9.99 -51.22
CA GLU A 483 16.55 -11.42 -51.53
C GLU A 483 15.21 -12.14 -51.41
N ALA A 484 14.29 -11.60 -50.60
CA ALA A 484 12.97 -12.18 -50.40
C ALA A 484 11.98 -11.76 -51.50
N PHE A 485 11.91 -10.47 -51.83
CA PHE A 485 10.82 -9.92 -52.65
C PHE A 485 11.22 -9.43 -54.04
N LEU A 486 12.52 -9.17 -54.28
CA LEU A 486 12.99 -8.73 -55.58
C LEU A 486 13.58 -9.90 -56.37
N SER A 487 13.38 -9.87 -57.68
CA SER A 487 13.86 -10.91 -58.58
C SER A 487 14.37 -10.28 -59.87
N ASN A 488 15.21 -11.01 -60.61
CA ASN A 488 15.66 -10.55 -61.91
C ASN A 488 14.63 -10.90 -62.99
N ILE A 489 14.30 -9.95 -63.87
CA ILE A 489 13.38 -10.18 -64.99
C ILE A 489 13.77 -11.40 -65.84
N ASP A 490 15.06 -11.63 -66.03
CA ASP A 490 15.56 -12.71 -66.89
C ASP A 490 15.42 -14.08 -66.23
N GLU A 491 15.47 -14.15 -64.89
CA GLU A 491 15.18 -15.36 -64.13
C GLU A 491 13.70 -15.72 -64.24
N ILE A 492 12.80 -14.74 -64.10
CA ILE A 492 11.34 -14.95 -64.21
C ILE A 492 10.94 -15.36 -65.64
N LYS A 493 11.63 -14.84 -66.66
CA LYS A 493 11.44 -15.26 -68.06
C LYS A 493 11.92 -16.69 -68.31
N ALA A 494 12.99 -17.13 -67.63
CA ALA A 494 13.51 -18.49 -67.73
C ALA A 494 12.63 -19.52 -67.00
N GLU A 495 11.86 -19.10 -66.00
CA GLU A 495 10.90 -19.95 -65.32
C GLU A 495 9.68 -20.31 -66.19
N ASN A 496 9.64 -21.55 -66.69
CA ASN A 496 8.49 -22.13 -67.37
C ASN A 496 7.37 -22.55 -66.39
N LYS A 497 6.88 -21.60 -65.57
CA LYS A 497 5.69 -21.82 -64.73
C LYS A 497 4.42 -21.53 -65.55
N ALA A 498 3.41 -22.39 -65.44
CA ALA A 498 2.12 -22.19 -66.09
C ALA A 498 1.26 -21.26 -65.23
N PHE A 499 0.94 -20.07 -65.74
CA PHE A 499 0.08 -19.12 -65.06
C PHE A 499 -1.32 -19.07 -65.69
N SER A 500 -2.32 -18.70 -64.89
CA SER A 500 -3.71 -18.62 -65.36
C SER A 500 -4.00 -17.36 -66.16
N LEU A 501 -3.17 -16.32 -66.03
CA LEU A 501 -3.29 -15.04 -66.72
C LEU A 501 -1.93 -14.69 -67.36
N SER A 502 -1.96 -13.94 -68.46
CA SER A 502 -0.76 -13.28 -68.99
C SER A 502 -0.26 -12.23 -67.99
N ARG A 503 1.01 -11.84 -68.10
CA ARG A 503 1.68 -10.94 -67.15
C ARG A 503 1.97 -9.61 -67.82
N VAL A 504 1.61 -8.51 -67.16
CA VAL A 504 1.98 -7.15 -67.56
C VAL A 504 3.18 -6.73 -66.72
N VAL A 505 4.26 -6.30 -67.37
CA VAL A 505 5.40 -5.67 -66.70
C VAL A 505 5.24 -4.16 -66.84
N SER A 506 5.08 -3.46 -65.73
CA SER A 506 5.10 -2.00 -65.68
C SER A 506 6.48 -1.53 -65.24
N LEU A 507 7.16 -0.78 -66.11
CA LEU A 507 8.46 -0.17 -65.85
C LEU A 507 8.22 1.32 -65.61
N TYR A 508 7.93 1.69 -64.35
CA TYR A 508 7.40 3.02 -64.00
C TYR A 508 8.44 4.15 -64.15
N PHE A 509 9.74 3.84 -64.05
CA PHE A 509 10.81 4.86 -64.05
C PHE A 509 12.03 4.53 -64.91
N ASP A 510 12.48 3.28 -64.97
CA ASP A 510 13.70 2.92 -65.70
C ASP A 510 13.47 1.78 -66.68
N LYS A 511 13.67 2.03 -67.98
CA LYS A 511 13.32 1.09 -69.06
C LYS A 511 14.19 -0.16 -69.11
N GLU A 512 15.29 -0.17 -68.35
CA GLU A 512 16.31 -1.23 -68.35
C GLU A 512 16.61 -1.76 -66.94
N SER A 513 15.78 -1.49 -65.93
CA SER A 513 16.01 -2.05 -64.59
C SER A 513 15.84 -3.58 -64.61
N PRO A 514 16.87 -4.37 -64.25
CA PRO A 514 16.74 -5.82 -64.18
C PRO A 514 15.94 -6.26 -62.95
N LEU A 515 15.78 -5.38 -61.94
CA LEU A 515 15.09 -5.66 -60.69
C LEU A 515 13.58 -5.52 -60.86
N ILE A 516 12.86 -6.55 -60.44
CA ILE A 516 11.42 -6.61 -60.52
C ILE A 516 10.80 -7.12 -59.23
N LEU A 517 9.66 -6.53 -58.87
CA LEU A 517 8.74 -7.01 -57.86
C LEU A 517 7.60 -7.80 -58.52
N ASP A 518 7.57 -9.11 -58.30
CA ASP A 518 6.54 -10.00 -58.85
C ASP A 518 5.28 -10.07 -57.97
N ILE A 519 4.47 -9.01 -58.04
CA ILE A 519 3.22 -8.88 -57.27
C ILE A 519 2.23 -9.98 -57.64
N TYR A 520 2.20 -10.41 -58.91
CA TYR A 520 1.29 -11.46 -59.35
C TYR A 520 1.59 -12.81 -58.68
N SER A 521 2.85 -13.26 -58.73
CA SER A 521 3.28 -14.50 -58.07
C SER A 521 3.15 -14.42 -56.54
N LEU A 522 3.31 -13.21 -55.97
CA LEU A 522 3.13 -12.96 -54.55
C LEU A 522 1.66 -13.11 -54.11
N VAL A 523 0.71 -12.55 -54.87
CA VAL A 523 -0.74 -12.71 -54.58
C VAL A 523 -1.18 -14.16 -54.72
N LEU A 524 -0.65 -14.89 -55.71
CA LEU A 524 -0.93 -16.32 -55.90
C LEU A 524 -0.24 -17.22 -54.87
N GLY A 525 0.76 -16.71 -54.13
CA GLY A 525 1.52 -17.48 -53.16
C GLY A 525 2.49 -18.50 -53.77
N THR A 526 2.77 -18.43 -55.08
CA THR A 526 3.68 -19.39 -55.74
C THR A 526 5.13 -19.26 -55.30
N ASN A 527 5.50 -18.08 -54.78
CA ASN A 527 6.86 -17.79 -54.34
C ASN A 527 7.01 -17.83 -52.80
N SER A 528 5.96 -18.21 -52.05
CA SER A 528 5.98 -18.18 -50.57
C SER A 528 7.07 -19.05 -49.96
N ASP A 529 7.35 -20.23 -50.53
CA ASP A 529 8.42 -21.10 -50.05
C ASP A 529 9.82 -20.51 -50.30
N GLN A 530 10.03 -19.87 -51.46
CA GLN A 530 11.29 -19.19 -51.79
C GLN A 530 11.50 -18.00 -50.84
N ILE A 531 10.48 -17.16 -50.65
CA ILE A 531 10.48 -16.03 -49.71
C ILE A 531 10.81 -16.52 -48.30
N PHE A 532 10.17 -17.60 -47.85
CA PHE A 532 10.43 -18.16 -46.52
C PHE A 532 11.88 -18.63 -46.35
N GLN A 533 12.46 -19.27 -47.37
CA GLN A 533 13.86 -19.70 -47.34
C GLN A 533 14.81 -18.51 -47.28
N SER A 534 14.61 -17.46 -48.09
CA SER A 534 15.42 -16.23 -48.06
C SER A 534 15.38 -15.56 -46.67
N LEU A 535 14.20 -15.50 -46.04
CA LEU A 535 14.04 -14.92 -44.70
C LEU A 535 14.66 -15.77 -43.57
N ILE A 536 14.98 -17.05 -43.81
CA ILE A 536 15.61 -17.94 -42.82
C ILE A 536 17.14 -17.99 -42.98
N GLN A 537 17.63 -17.95 -44.23
CA GLN A 537 19.04 -18.20 -44.55
C GLN A 537 20.01 -17.11 -44.06
N ASN A 538 19.52 -15.90 -43.76
CA ASN A 538 20.37 -14.79 -43.29
C ASN A 538 20.79 -14.86 -41.81
N SER A 539 20.44 -15.92 -41.09
CA SER A 539 21.11 -16.23 -39.83
C SER A 539 22.45 -16.90 -40.12
N GLN A 540 23.58 -16.34 -39.66
CA GLN A 540 24.96 -16.81 -39.90
C GLN A 540 25.32 -18.25 -39.41
N ASN A 541 24.36 -19.19 -39.33
CA ASN A 541 24.55 -20.59 -38.95
C ASN A 541 24.25 -21.56 -40.11
N ALA A 542 24.51 -21.17 -41.35
CA ALA A 542 24.31 -22.01 -42.54
C ALA A 542 25.12 -23.34 -42.48
N GLU A 543 26.25 -23.40 -41.78
CA GLU A 543 27.11 -24.61 -41.79
C GLU A 543 26.71 -25.72 -40.80
N LYS A 544 25.87 -25.45 -39.79
CA LYS A 544 25.43 -26.49 -38.83
C LYS A 544 24.02 -27.04 -39.10
N ILE A 545 23.20 -26.34 -39.89
CA ILE A 545 21.80 -26.72 -40.13
C ILE A 545 21.64 -27.64 -41.36
N SER A 546 22.64 -27.70 -42.25
CA SER A 546 22.64 -28.58 -43.43
C SER A 546 22.60 -30.09 -43.13
N LYS A 547 22.76 -30.50 -41.86
CA LYS A 547 22.58 -31.90 -41.41
C LYS A 547 21.24 -32.19 -40.74
N ILE A 548 20.36 -31.20 -40.61
CA ILE A 548 19.00 -31.32 -40.04
C ILE A 548 17.95 -30.97 -41.11
N SER A 549 18.19 -31.33 -42.37
CA SER A 549 17.21 -31.18 -43.45
C SER A 549 16.21 -32.35 -43.48
N THR A 550 15.50 -32.57 -42.37
CA THR A 550 14.25 -33.35 -42.33
C THR A 550 13.27 -32.76 -41.31
N ILE A 551 13.14 -31.44 -41.25
CA ILE A 551 12.02 -30.82 -40.56
C ILE A 551 10.98 -30.51 -41.63
N ASN A 552 9.89 -31.28 -41.64
CA ASN A 552 8.67 -30.92 -42.37
C ASN A 552 8.22 -29.54 -41.91
N THR A 553 8.57 -28.49 -42.65
CA THR A 553 8.05 -27.15 -42.43
C THR A 553 6.62 -27.14 -42.94
N ASN A 554 5.65 -27.19 -42.03
CA ASN A 554 4.27 -26.87 -42.41
C ASN A 554 4.28 -25.47 -43.03
N PRO A 555 3.62 -25.26 -44.18
CA PRO A 555 3.55 -23.93 -44.78
C PRO A 555 2.92 -22.97 -43.76
N LEU A 556 3.58 -21.81 -43.57
CA LEU A 556 3.04 -20.71 -42.77
C LEU A 556 1.62 -20.39 -43.22
N SER A 557 0.70 -20.22 -42.29
CA SER A 557 -0.65 -19.77 -42.65
C SER A 557 -0.61 -18.31 -43.13
N GLY A 558 -1.50 -17.97 -44.07
CA GLY A 558 -1.60 -16.62 -44.63
C GLY A 558 -0.84 -16.46 -45.96
N ASN A 559 -0.61 -15.21 -46.37
CA ASN A 559 0.13 -14.88 -47.58
C ASN A 559 1.35 -14.01 -47.24
N ALA A 560 2.51 -14.33 -47.83
CA ALA A 560 3.76 -13.58 -47.69
C ALA A 560 3.63 -12.10 -48.12
N ALA A 561 2.64 -11.76 -48.96
CA ALA A 561 2.32 -10.39 -49.35
C ALA A 561 2.18 -9.43 -48.16
N CYS A 562 1.69 -9.91 -47.01
CA CYS A 562 1.53 -9.10 -45.80
C CYS A 562 2.86 -8.58 -45.23
N CYS A 563 3.98 -9.23 -45.53
CA CYS A 563 5.30 -8.84 -45.03
C CYS A 563 6.01 -7.82 -45.95
N LEU A 564 5.52 -7.62 -47.18
CA LEU A 564 6.17 -6.76 -48.17
C LEU A 564 6.40 -5.33 -47.63
N PHE A 565 5.33 -4.64 -47.23
CA PHE A 565 5.42 -3.25 -46.78
C PHE A 565 6.07 -3.08 -45.40
N PRO A 566 5.72 -3.88 -44.38
CA PRO A 566 6.36 -3.74 -43.06
C PRO A 566 7.87 -3.99 -43.10
N LEU A 567 8.34 -4.97 -43.87
CA LEU A 567 9.76 -5.24 -44.00
C LEU A 567 10.47 -4.16 -44.84
N PHE A 568 9.84 -3.66 -45.91
CA PHE A 568 10.35 -2.52 -46.65
C PHE A 568 10.47 -1.27 -45.79
N ARG A 569 9.43 -0.96 -44.98
CA ARG A 569 9.42 0.16 -44.03
C ARG A 569 10.57 0.01 -43.02
N LEU A 570 10.77 -1.18 -42.47
CA LEU A 570 11.88 -1.46 -41.55
C LEU A 570 13.24 -1.18 -42.20
N MET A 571 13.48 -1.74 -43.39
CA MET A 571 14.71 -1.51 -44.16
C MET A 571 14.92 -0.03 -44.48
N GLN A 572 13.90 0.67 -44.95
CA GLN A 572 13.98 2.10 -45.25
C GLN A 572 14.35 2.93 -44.00
N ILE A 573 13.77 2.62 -42.84
CA ILE A 573 14.06 3.32 -41.59
C ILE A 573 15.49 2.99 -41.12
N CYS A 574 15.90 1.73 -41.17
CA CYS A 574 17.25 1.31 -40.82
C CYS A 574 18.30 2.03 -41.66
N GLU A 575 18.10 2.09 -42.99
CA GLU A 575 18.96 2.82 -43.92
C GLU A 575 18.97 4.32 -43.64
N LYS A 576 17.79 4.93 -43.48
CA LYS A 576 17.67 6.36 -43.19
C LYS A 576 18.43 6.75 -41.92
N ILE A 577 18.37 5.95 -40.86
CA ILE A 577 19.08 6.26 -39.62
C ILE A 577 20.57 5.94 -39.75
N GLY A 578 20.94 4.83 -40.41
CA GLY A 578 22.34 4.43 -40.61
C GLY A 578 23.12 5.41 -41.49
N ASN A 579 22.47 5.97 -42.50
CA ASN A 579 23.08 6.83 -43.52
C ASN A 579 22.73 8.32 -43.36
N MET A 580 22.51 8.79 -42.12
CA MET A 580 22.29 10.21 -41.78
C MET A 580 21.17 10.88 -42.61
N GLY A 581 20.11 10.12 -42.89
CA GLY A 581 18.94 10.54 -43.66
C GLY A 581 19.01 10.23 -45.15
N SER A 582 20.11 9.67 -45.66
CA SER A 582 20.24 9.27 -47.07
C SER A 582 19.58 7.91 -47.32
N LEU A 583 18.97 7.75 -48.50
CA LEU A 583 18.37 6.49 -49.01
C LEU A 583 19.05 6.02 -50.31
N SER A 584 20.26 6.51 -50.60
CA SER A 584 20.97 6.23 -51.85
C SER A 584 21.23 4.74 -52.12
N GLU A 585 21.34 3.93 -51.06
CA GLU A 585 21.63 2.49 -51.19
C GLU A 585 20.41 1.68 -51.65
N ILE A 586 19.20 2.19 -51.43
CA ILE A 586 17.94 1.53 -51.80
C ILE A 586 17.22 2.20 -52.98
N ASP A 587 17.86 3.17 -53.64
CA ASP A 587 17.28 3.92 -54.77
C ASP A 587 16.87 3.01 -55.94
N ALA A 588 17.63 1.93 -56.16
CA ALA A 588 17.30 0.92 -57.18
C ALA A 588 15.94 0.25 -56.98
N ILE A 589 15.42 0.24 -55.74
CA ILE A 589 14.11 -0.33 -55.40
C ILE A 589 12.98 0.60 -55.84
N LEU A 590 13.19 1.93 -55.82
CA LEU A 590 12.22 2.90 -56.35
C LEU A 590 12.07 2.77 -57.88
N GLY A 591 13.14 2.35 -58.56
CA GLY A 591 13.18 2.11 -60.00
C GLY A 591 12.83 0.67 -60.42
N CYS A 592 12.38 -0.20 -59.51
CA CYS A 592 12.08 -1.60 -59.86
C CYS A 592 10.82 -1.72 -60.73
N GLY A 593 10.82 -2.69 -61.65
CA GLY A 593 9.65 -3.03 -62.44
C GLY A 593 8.60 -3.78 -61.62
N LEU A 594 7.33 -3.65 -61.97
CA LEU A 594 6.22 -4.37 -61.30
C LEU A 594 5.62 -5.39 -62.27
N ILE A 595 5.46 -6.65 -61.84
CA ILE A 595 4.68 -7.64 -62.59
C ILE A 595 3.26 -7.70 -62.03
N LEU A 596 2.29 -7.48 -62.91
CA LEU A 596 0.87 -7.50 -62.62
C LEU A 596 0.13 -8.52 -63.48
N PRO A 597 -1.01 -9.06 -63.01
CA PRO A 597 -1.89 -9.85 -63.86
C PRO A 597 -2.41 -9.01 -65.03
N SER A 598 -2.46 -9.58 -66.24
CA SER A 598 -3.17 -8.93 -67.35
C SER A 598 -4.67 -9.12 -67.21
N VAL A 599 -5.42 -8.10 -67.61
CA VAL A 599 -6.89 -8.12 -67.70
C VAL A 599 -7.35 -8.73 -69.03
N LYS A 600 -6.49 -8.74 -70.05
CA LYS A 600 -6.75 -9.36 -71.36
C LYS A 600 -6.47 -10.87 -71.24
N ASN A 601 -7.51 -11.71 -71.37
CA ASN A 601 -7.42 -13.19 -71.37
C ASN A 601 -6.62 -13.71 -72.60
N LEU A 602 -5.32 -13.48 -72.61
CA LEU A 602 -4.40 -14.07 -73.56
C LEU A 602 -3.89 -15.36 -72.93
N THR A 603 -4.37 -16.50 -73.42
CA THR A 603 -3.82 -17.81 -73.06
C THR A 603 -2.43 -17.94 -73.68
N ASN A 604 -1.42 -17.40 -73.00
CA ASN A 604 0.01 -17.73 -73.14
C ASN A 604 0.79 -16.95 -72.09
N ASN A 605 1.92 -17.51 -71.63
CA ASN A 605 2.91 -16.93 -70.71
C ASN A 605 3.61 -15.65 -71.25
N ALA A 606 2.96 -14.91 -72.15
CA ALA A 606 3.47 -13.69 -72.74
C ALA A 606 3.56 -12.58 -71.69
N PHE A 607 4.72 -11.93 -71.65
CA PHE A 607 4.92 -10.67 -70.96
C PHE A 607 4.56 -9.53 -71.90
N SER A 608 3.64 -8.66 -71.50
CA SER A 608 3.41 -7.39 -72.17
C SER A 608 4.07 -6.27 -71.35
N PHE A 609 4.90 -5.45 -72.00
CA PHE A 609 5.51 -4.28 -71.37
C PHE A 609 4.61 -3.07 -71.57
N SER A 610 4.27 -2.38 -70.48
CA SER A 610 3.49 -1.14 -70.56
C SER A 610 4.10 -0.06 -69.68
N ASP A 611 4.29 1.13 -70.25
CA ASP A 611 4.76 2.32 -69.52
C ASP A 611 3.65 2.88 -68.60
N THR A 612 2.37 2.67 -68.93
CA THR A 612 1.21 3.08 -68.12
C THR A 612 0.12 2.02 -68.10
N LEU A 613 -0.62 1.90 -66.98
CA LEU A 613 -1.87 1.14 -66.95
C LEU A 613 -2.95 1.96 -67.65
N GLU A 614 -3.35 1.55 -68.86
CA GLU A 614 -4.35 2.26 -69.67
C GLU A 614 -5.73 2.27 -69.00
N TYR A 615 -6.58 3.26 -69.31
CA TYR A 615 -7.97 3.32 -68.84
C TYR A 615 -8.76 2.05 -69.16
N GLU A 616 -8.42 1.37 -70.27
CA GLU A 616 -8.97 0.07 -70.67
C GLU A 616 -8.76 -1.02 -69.59
N TYR A 617 -7.64 -0.97 -68.86
CA TYR A 617 -7.33 -1.94 -67.81
C TYR A 617 -8.37 -1.90 -66.67
N ILE A 618 -8.96 -0.72 -66.41
CA ILE A 618 -9.97 -0.53 -65.37
C ILE A 618 -11.37 -0.87 -65.89
N GLU A 619 -11.70 -0.47 -67.13
CA GLU A 619 -13.02 -0.78 -67.73
C GLU A 619 -13.23 -2.29 -67.90
N GLU A 620 -12.19 -3.02 -68.30
CA GLU A 620 -12.28 -4.46 -68.50
C GLU A 620 -12.39 -5.25 -67.16
N LEU A 621 -12.13 -4.64 -65.99
CA LEU A 621 -12.29 -5.28 -64.67
C LEU A 621 -13.71 -5.74 -64.40
N GLU A 622 -14.72 -4.95 -64.80
CA GLU A 622 -16.14 -5.27 -64.57
C GLU A 622 -16.59 -6.52 -65.33
N SER A 623 -15.87 -6.86 -66.41
CA SER A 623 -16.16 -8.01 -67.26
C SER A 623 -15.50 -9.31 -66.80
N LEU A 624 -14.60 -9.25 -65.82
CA LEU A 624 -13.83 -10.41 -65.36
C LEU A 624 -14.62 -11.31 -64.39
N PRO A 625 -14.34 -12.64 -64.38
CA PRO A 625 -14.85 -13.55 -63.36
C PRO A 625 -14.39 -13.14 -61.95
N LEU A 626 -15.23 -13.39 -60.94
CA LEU A 626 -14.98 -12.99 -59.55
C LEU A 626 -13.60 -13.44 -59.01
N SER A 627 -13.17 -14.66 -59.32
CA SER A 627 -11.86 -15.17 -58.89
C SER A 627 -10.68 -14.39 -59.48
N THR A 628 -10.79 -14.02 -60.75
CA THR A 628 -9.77 -13.23 -61.46
C THR A 628 -9.80 -11.79 -60.99
N ALA A 629 -11.00 -11.21 -60.85
CA ALA A 629 -11.19 -9.86 -60.34
C ALA A 629 -10.59 -9.70 -58.94
N VAL A 630 -10.74 -10.68 -58.04
CA VAL A 630 -10.09 -10.64 -56.71
C VAL A 630 -8.57 -10.58 -56.83
N ILE A 631 -7.96 -11.39 -57.69
CA ILE A 631 -6.50 -11.38 -57.90
C ILE A 631 -6.04 -10.02 -58.43
N VAL A 632 -6.71 -9.48 -59.46
CA VAL A 632 -6.35 -8.18 -60.04
C VAL A 632 -6.54 -7.06 -59.02
N CYS A 633 -7.66 -7.02 -58.30
CA CYS A 633 -7.92 -6.03 -57.26
C CYS A 633 -6.91 -6.12 -56.11
N SER A 634 -6.55 -7.33 -55.66
CA SER A 634 -5.51 -7.53 -54.65
C SER A 634 -4.13 -7.08 -55.14
N SER A 635 -3.76 -7.37 -56.39
CA SER A 635 -2.52 -6.85 -56.99
C SER A 635 -2.52 -5.33 -57.06
N LEU A 636 -3.61 -4.70 -57.51
CA LEU A 636 -3.73 -3.24 -57.55
C LEU A 636 -3.68 -2.61 -56.15
N PHE A 637 -4.28 -3.27 -55.16
CA PHE A 637 -4.20 -2.84 -53.77
C PHE A 637 -2.74 -2.88 -53.27
N LEU A 638 -1.99 -3.94 -53.57
CA LEU A 638 -0.58 -4.01 -53.21
C LEU A 638 0.25 -2.93 -53.93
N VAL A 639 0.01 -2.70 -55.22
CA VAL A 639 0.67 -1.60 -55.98
C VAL A 639 0.36 -0.23 -55.40
N THR A 640 -0.84 -0.02 -54.86
CA THR A 640 -1.22 1.29 -54.29
C THR A 640 -0.58 1.54 -52.92
N ASN A 641 -0.29 0.47 -52.17
CA ASN A 641 0.41 0.58 -50.89
C ASN A 641 1.94 0.61 -51.05
N TRP A 642 2.44 0.06 -52.17
CA TRP A 642 3.82 0.21 -52.63
C TRP A 642 4.06 1.64 -53.09
#